data_AF-A0A942B7I5-F1
#
_entry.id   AF-A0A942B7I5-F1
#
_cell.length_a   1.000
_cell.length_b   1.000
_cell.length_c   1.000
_cell.angle_alpha   90.00
_cell.angle_beta   90.00
_cell.angle_gamma   90.00
#
_symmetry.space_group_name_H-M   'P 1'
#
loop_
_entity.id
_entity.type
_entity.pdbx_description
1 polymer ?
#
loop_
_entity_poly.entity_id
_entity_poly.type
_entity_poly.pdbx_seq_one_letter_code
_entity_poly.pdbx_strand_id
1 'polypeptide(L)'
;MPTQGTQDKKEPVIKAENGFVRATFTSPKGPITVILPDDIQPGDTISGTVFPGSKDINIGDVQIDIGDVHGTVTDPGSPRRTWKIPEGITPRLSLSGWINGGETLGTTYVPVEPSTKKPDAYTIPSAARIGAPFVVKGPHDGEAANTTVLVGGQPIPIVAESPRQSVVIVPTLTETGPSKLVVEEGGQYAKGPIQLLRVDLSTPKSNLLRGEKSELKLHVEGLDGLQTKEAPMVVIENLTPSVIDLEGRPKHFVILKANAKGEFDRNFLITSILPGSFGVSAVVQPGTGTTASPTSAIVRGEVLPTTSNPGAASTIKDLSDIPPPFLYANIPLRGGTYDGRFYDIADSTGKGPCEQNYAELFQLLHALQQQLDANKQATEDNPLVQEVRLYQMLARLLQNPPEMNEAIKKLLEGKFKEFYDSLQTKEGVAKTLDYMSKVIDFIVKYDKSLTDAQKAKLKGLSTRINYILSHNESFEDLKSKLEEAINEFKALVEDPLGFLEGKIKQGLEDELKKLVVKAVGEKAAGAIFSILSDLVNLSDFLQNQAEHDALQNKINELLQSIYDKSVADPCFRITTEWNERIKPYIWFKGPEWSGLRVKIKPVIYCYDEKTKKYRVCEDSGIQIVDEFGSNNELDTFVPKLGDGEIWKVDYKIDASQTTKCGQKCMVLIQITGGPNGDMWMWAGSLP
;
A
#
# COMPACT_ATOMS: atom_id res chain seq x y z
N MET A 1 -9.73 30.13 25.58
CA MET A 1 -9.37 29.39 24.35
C MET A 1 -8.48 28.24 24.78
N PRO A 2 -8.82 26.98 24.50
CA PRO A 2 -7.94 25.87 24.83
C PRO A 2 -6.67 25.99 23.99
N THR A 3 -5.51 25.96 24.65
CA THR A 3 -4.20 25.87 24.01
C THR A 3 -4.17 24.58 23.20
N GLN A 4 -4.08 24.70 21.87
CA GLN A 4 -3.83 23.56 20.99
C GLN A 4 -2.49 22.94 21.42
N GLY A 5 -2.55 21.74 21.99
CA GLY A 5 -1.35 20.97 22.32
C GLY A 5 -0.53 20.75 21.05
N THR A 6 0.76 21.08 21.11
CA THR A 6 1.72 20.72 20.07
C THR A 6 1.70 19.21 19.89
N GLN A 7 1.05 18.72 18.85
CA GLN A 7 1.19 17.32 18.46
C GLN A 7 2.65 17.06 18.11
N ASP A 8 3.27 16.09 18.78
CA ASP A 8 4.61 15.63 18.46
C ASP A 8 4.66 15.14 17.01
N LYS A 9 5.28 15.96 16.17
CA LYS A 9 5.41 15.71 14.75
C LYS A 9 6.35 14.52 14.55
N LYS A 10 5.80 13.36 14.17
CA LYS A 10 6.60 12.17 13.88
C LYS A 10 7.52 12.43 12.69
N GLU A 11 8.80 12.12 12.86
CA GLU A 11 9.78 12.20 11.77
C GLU A 11 9.37 11.26 10.62
N PRO A 12 9.48 11.70 9.35
CA PRO A 12 9.21 10.83 8.21
C PRO A 12 10.20 9.66 8.15
N VAL A 13 9.71 8.48 7.83
CA VAL A 13 10.54 7.27 7.72
C VAL A 13 11.04 7.14 6.28
N ILE A 14 12.36 7.09 6.10
CA ILE A 14 13.00 6.88 4.79
C ILE A 14 13.65 5.50 4.72
N LYS A 15 13.46 4.80 3.60
CA LYS A 15 14.08 3.51 3.32
C LYS A 15 14.60 3.49 1.89
N ALA A 16 15.88 3.19 1.74
CA ALA A 16 16.44 2.82 0.45
C ALA A 16 16.06 1.36 0.15
N GLU A 17 15.49 1.14 -1.02
CA GLU A 17 15.09 -0.16 -1.57
C GLU A 17 15.83 -0.34 -2.91
N ASN A 18 15.81 -1.54 -3.48
CA ASN A 18 16.63 -1.89 -4.66
C ASN A 18 16.37 -0.95 -5.86
N GLY A 19 17.15 0.13 -5.99
CA GLY A 19 17.05 1.13 -7.06
C GLY A 19 16.01 2.24 -6.83
N PHE A 20 15.47 2.39 -5.62
CA PHE A 20 14.54 3.48 -5.30
C PHE A 20 14.53 3.84 -3.83
N VAL A 21 14.07 5.04 -3.50
CA VAL A 21 13.87 5.50 -2.13
C VAL A 21 12.38 5.61 -1.85
N ARG A 22 11.96 5.04 -0.73
CA ARG A 22 10.61 5.19 -0.18
C ARG A 22 10.65 6.11 1.04
N ALA A 23 9.99 7.24 0.95
CA ALA A 23 9.75 8.12 2.09
C ALA A 23 8.29 8.01 2.54
N THR A 24 8.04 7.87 3.84
CA THR A 24 6.68 7.78 4.40
C THR A 24 6.46 8.87 5.44
N PHE A 25 5.51 9.75 5.14
CA PHE A 25 5.05 10.83 6.02
C PHE A 25 3.80 10.38 6.77
N THR A 26 3.68 10.76 8.04
CA THR A 26 2.45 10.51 8.81
C THR A 26 1.57 11.74 8.73
N SER A 27 0.30 11.57 8.35
CA SER A 27 -0.73 12.63 8.46
C SER A 27 -1.88 12.16 9.36
N PRO A 28 -2.70 13.09 9.90
CA PRO A 28 -3.91 12.72 10.64
C PRO A 28 -4.88 11.84 9.85
N LYS A 29 -4.88 11.93 8.52
CA LYS A 29 -5.76 11.18 7.62
C LYS A 29 -5.17 9.83 7.16
N GLY A 30 -3.92 9.52 7.52
CA GLY A 30 -3.21 8.32 7.09
C GLY A 30 -1.80 8.60 6.57
N PRO A 31 -1.01 7.57 6.28
CA PRO A 31 0.34 7.74 5.76
C PRO A 31 0.33 8.26 4.32
N ILE A 32 1.35 9.02 3.95
CA ILE A 32 1.63 9.44 2.57
C ILE A 32 2.99 8.86 2.19
N THR A 33 3.04 8.05 1.14
CA THR A 33 4.28 7.42 0.67
C THR A 33 4.75 8.08 -0.61
N VAL A 34 6.00 8.50 -0.66
CA VAL A 34 6.66 9.03 -1.86
C VAL A 34 7.70 8.02 -2.33
N ILE A 35 7.65 7.66 -3.61
CA ILE A 35 8.66 6.84 -4.27
C ILE A 35 9.48 7.72 -5.21
N LEU A 36 10.79 7.72 -5.02
CA LEU A 36 11.78 8.45 -5.81
C LEU A 36 12.84 7.47 -6.32
N PRO A 37 13.55 7.74 -7.44
CA PRO A 37 14.73 6.96 -7.77
C PRO A 37 15.79 7.10 -6.65
N ASP A 38 16.62 6.10 -6.43
CA ASP A 38 17.76 6.20 -5.48
C ASP A 38 19.00 6.83 -6.13
N ASP A 39 19.05 6.83 -7.45
CA ASP A 39 20.09 7.45 -8.27
C ASP A 39 19.68 8.89 -8.64
N ILE A 40 19.60 9.75 -7.64
CA ILE A 40 19.41 11.20 -7.81
C ILE A 40 20.78 11.87 -7.89
N GLN A 41 21.06 12.63 -8.94
CA GLN A 41 22.33 13.35 -9.12
C GLN A 41 22.08 14.85 -9.38
N PRO A 42 23.07 15.72 -9.10
CA PRO A 42 22.96 17.15 -9.41
C PRO A 42 22.75 17.39 -10.91
N GLY A 43 21.83 18.29 -11.26
CA GLY A 43 21.47 18.61 -12.65
C GLY A 43 20.41 17.70 -13.27
N ASP A 44 20.03 16.60 -12.62
CA ASP A 44 19.03 15.69 -13.16
C ASP A 44 17.64 16.31 -13.24
N THR A 45 16.87 15.90 -14.25
CA THR A 45 15.42 15.86 -14.12
C THR A 45 15.06 14.50 -13.52
N ILE A 46 14.18 14.45 -12.53
CA ILE A 46 13.68 13.19 -11.97
C ILE A 46 12.16 13.21 -11.86
N SER A 47 11.56 12.04 -11.93
CA SER A 47 10.14 11.81 -11.70
C SER A 47 9.94 10.88 -10.51
N GLY A 48 8.82 11.05 -9.81
CA GLY A 48 8.44 10.23 -8.66
C GLY A 48 6.94 10.24 -8.44
N THR A 49 6.46 9.32 -7.60
CA THR A 49 5.02 9.12 -7.39
C THR A 49 4.67 9.22 -5.91
N VAL A 50 3.57 9.92 -5.63
CA VAL A 50 3.00 10.10 -4.31
C VAL A 50 1.77 9.21 -4.16
N PHE A 51 1.78 8.32 -3.16
CA PHE A 51 0.71 7.39 -2.85
C PHE A 51 0.02 7.80 -1.55
N PRO A 52 -1.27 8.19 -1.59
CA PRO A 52 -2.04 8.40 -0.39
C PRO A 52 -2.39 7.05 0.23
N GLY A 53 -2.10 6.88 1.53
CA GLY A 53 -2.46 5.68 2.29
C GLY A 53 -3.92 5.64 2.74
N SER A 54 -4.69 6.69 2.47
CA SER A 54 -6.13 6.78 2.72
C SER A 54 -6.83 7.50 1.56
N LYS A 55 -8.07 7.10 1.28
CA LYS A 55 -8.94 7.75 0.28
C LYS A 55 -9.33 9.18 0.68
N ASP A 56 -9.20 9.54 1.96
CA ASP A 56 -9.52 10.88 2.48
C ASP A 56 -8.42 11.92 2.20
N ILE A 57 -7.29 11.47 1.68
CA ILE A 57 -6.17 12.32 1.26
C ILE A 57 -6.32 12.58 -0.24
N ASN A 58 -6.71 13.80 -0.58
CA ASN A 58 -6.70 14.26 -1.96
C ASN A 58 -5.25 14.55 -2.38
N ILE A 59 -4.80 13.87 -3.44
CA ILE A 59 -3.42 13.96 -3.92
C ILE A 59 -3.06 15.35 -4.46
N GLY A 60 -4.05 16.13 -4.90
CA GLY A 60 -3.86 17.51 -5.34
C GLY A 60 -3.47 18.44 -4.18
N ASP A 61 -3.82 18.08 -2.95
CA ASP A 61 -3.51 18.87 -1.75
C ASP A 61 -2.12 18.53 -1.19
N VAL A 62 -1.48 17.48 -1.72
CA VAL A 62 -0.14 17.04 -1.29
C VAL A 62 0.93 17.69 -2.15
N GLN A 63 1.73 18.54 -1.52
CA GLN A 63 2.92 19.12 -2.11
C GLN A 63 4.15 18.39 -1.56
N ILE A 64 5.10 18.08 -2.45
CA ILE A 64 6.38 17.45 -2.11
C ILE A 64 7.49 18.25 -2.78
N ASP A 65 8.43 18.73 -1.97
CA ASP A 65 9.58 19.51 -2.44
C ASP A 65 10.88 18.77 -2.13
N ILE A 66 11.86 18.92 -3.02
CA ILE A 66 13.20 18.35 -2.90
C ILE A 66 14.21 19.51 -2.89
N GLY A 67 14.82 19.75 -1.72
CA GLY A 67 15.57 20.99 -1.47
C GLY A 67 14.63 22.20 -1.53
N ASP A 68 15.05 23.23 -2.26
CA ASP A 68 14.24 24.41 -2.58
C ASP A 68 13.43 24.25 -3.88
N VAL A 69 13.36 23.03 -4.44
CA VAL A 69 12.69 22.77 -5.71
C VAL A 69 11.32 22.14 -5.49
N HIS A 70 10.29 22.86 -5.94
CA HIS A 70 8.93 22.39 -5.96
C HIS A 70 8.73 21.29 -7.01
N GLY A 71 8.03 20.23 -6.61
CA GLY A 71 7.58 19.21 -7.55
C GLY A 71 6.53 19.76 -8.49
N THR A 72 6.81 19.75 -9.78
CA THR A 72 5.84 20.14 -10.81
C THR A 72 4.89 18.98 -11.08
N VAL A 73 3.60 19.30 -11.18
CA VAL A 73 2.54 18.36 -11.57
C VAL A 73 2.29 18.54 -13.06
N THR A 74 2.49 17.51 -13.87
CA THR A 74 2.17 17.58 -15.31
C THR A 74 0.66 17.61 -15.56
N ASP A 75 -0.11 16.85 -14.78
CA ASP A 75 -1.57 16.73 -14.91
C ASP A 75 -2.27 16.91 -13.56
N PRO A 76 -3.22 17.85 -13.41
CA PRO A 76 -3.97 18.03 -12.16
C PRO A 76 -4.57 16.71 -11.65
N GLY A 77 -4.28 16.36 -10.40
CA GLY A 77 -4.73 15.10 -9.79
C GLY A 77 -3.87 13.87 -10.11
N SER A 78 -2.84 13.99 -10.95
CA SER A 78 -1.84 12.93 -11.11
C SER A 78 -1.07 12.74 -9.81
N PRO A 79 -0.75 11.50 -9.39
CA PRO A 79 0.16 11.24 -8.28
C PRO A 79 1.63 11.47 -8.64
N ARG A 80 1.94 11.66 -9.92
CA ARG A 80 3.30 11.87 -10.43
C ARG A 80 3.74 13.32 -10.20
N ARG A 81 5.03 13.49 -9.94
CA ARG A 81 5.71 14.78 -9.78
C ARG A 81 7.04 14.72 -10.50
N THR A 82 7.45 15.84 -11.09
CA THR A 82 8.75 16.00 -11.75
C THR A 82 9.54 17.12 -11.07
N TRP A 83 10.81 16.87 -10.80
CA TRP A 83 11.73 17.83 -10.17
C TRP A 83 12.97 18.02 -11.05
N LYS A 84 13.46 19.26 -11.12
CA LYS A 84 14.76 19.58 -11.69
C LYS A 84 15.76 19.80 -10.55
N ILE A 85 16.67 18.86 -10.34
CA ILE A 85 17.67 18.92 -9.28
C ILE A 85 18.72 19.99 -9.63
N PRO A 86 18.92 21.01 -8.79
CA PRO A 86 19.94 22.02 -9.00
C PRO A 86 21.35 21.43 -9.14
N GLU A 87 22.22 22.12 -9.88
CA GLU A 87 23.64 21.78 -9.94
C GLU A 87 24.34 22.17 -8.62
N GLY A 88 25.36 21.43 -8.22
CA GLY A 88 26.20 21.77 -7.05
C GLY A 88 25.61 21.48 -5.67
N ILE A 89 24.51 20.73 -5.58
CA ILE A 89 23.91 20.35 -4.29
C ILE A 89 24.81 19.36 -3.53
N THR A 90 24.74 19.44 -2.21
CA THR A 90 25.36 18.52 -1.24
C THR A 90 24.79 17.09 -1.36
N PRO A 91 25.43 16.07 -0.76
CA PRO A 91 25.00 14.66 -0.90
C PRO A 91 23.63 14.33 -0.26
N ARG A 92 22.88 15.33 0.21
CA ARG A 92 21.57 15.16 0.85
C ARG A 92 20.63 16.28 0.44
N LEU A 93 19.44 15.90 0.00
CA LEU A 93 18.35 16.82 -0.34
C LEU A 93 17.23 16.70 0.69
N SER A 94 16.75 17.82 1.22
CA SER A 94 15.59 17.81 2.11
C SER A 94 14.33 17.44 1.32
N LEU A 95 13.63 16.40 1.73
CA LEU A 95 12.32 16.04 1.21
C LEU A 95 11.27 16.50 2.22
N SER A 96 10.48 17.49 1.84
CA SER A 96 9.44 18.06 2.69
C SER A 96 8.07 17.78 2.08
N GLY A 97 7.10 17.45 2.94
CA GLY A 97 5.72 17.22 2.52
C GLY A 97 4.76 18.16 3.23
N TRP A 98 3.75 18.64 2.50
CA TRP A 98 2.67 19.47 3.03
C TRP A 98 1.31 18.95 2.59
N ILE A 99 0.29 19.22 3.41
CA ILE A 99 -1.11 19.01 3.06
C ILE A 99 -1.89 20.32 3.21
N ASN A 100 -2.80 20.60 2.27
CA ASN A 100 -3.69 21.77 2.28
C ASN A 100 -2.96 23.13 2.38
N GLY A 101 -1.79 23.27 1.76
CA GLY A 101 -1.11 24.56 1.61
C GLY A 101 -0.57 25.19 2.91
N GLY A 102 -0.38 24.41 3.99
CA GLY A 102 0.24 24.96 5.20
C GLY A 102 0.65 23.97 6.29
N GLU A 103 -0.01 22.81 6.41
CA GLU A 103 0.40 21.83 7.41
C GLU A 103 1.60 21.04 6.90
N THR A 104 2.76 21.26 7.52
CA THR A 104 3.98 20.51 7.17
C THR A 104 3.89 19.12 7.79
N LEU A 105 3.96 18.08 6.97
CA LEU A 105 3.95 16.67 7.40
C LEU A 105 5.28 16.23 8.02
N GLY A 106 6.38 16.82 7.56
CA GLY A 106 7.74 16.50 8.02
C GLY A 106 8.78 16.80 6.97
N THR A 107 10.04 16.69 7.37
CA THR A 107 11.20 16.82 6.50
C THR A 107 12.11 15.62 6.74
N THR A 108 12.61 15.01 5.68
CA THR A 108 13.63 13.96 5.72
C THR A 108 14.71 14.26 4.69
N TYR A 109 15.72 13.39 4.54
CA TYR A 109 16.83 13.63 3.61
C TYR A 109 17.00 12.46 2.65
N VAL A 110 16.88 12.71 1.35
CA VAL A 110 17.18 11.73 0.31
C VAL A 110 18.66 11.82 -0.08
N PRO A 111 19.34 10.69 -0.29
CA PRO A 111 20.73 10.70 -0.74
C PRO A 111 20.84 11.26 -2.16
N VAL A 112 21.92 12.00 -2.41
CA VAL A 112 22.31 12.46 -3.75
C VAL A 112 23.64 11.83 -4.09
N GLU A 113 23.66 11.08 -5.19
CA GLU A 113 24.85 10.41 -5.70
C GLU A 113 25.70 11.40 -6.53
N PRO A 114 27.03 11.19 -6.60
CA PRO A 114 27.88 11.97 -7.49
C PRO A 114 27.44 11.78 -8.95
N SER A 115 27.62 12.82 -9.77
CA SER A 115 27.27 12.77 -11.18
C SER A 115 28.05 11.66 -11.91
N THR A 116 27.32 10.77 -12.57
CA THR A 116 27.87 9.70 -13.40
C THR A 116 27.34 9.82 -14.83
N LYS A 117 28.07 9.24 -15.78
CA LYS A 117 27.63 9.22 -17.17
C LYS A 117 26.36 8.36 -17.29
N LYS A 118 25.38 8.87 -18.03
CA LYS A 118 24.21 8.14 -18.48
C LYS A 118 24.60 6.81 -19.18
N PRO A 119 24.01 5.66 -18.81
CA PRO A 119 24.21 4.41 -19.53
C PRO A 119 23.88 4.57 -21.02
N ASP A 120 24.70 3.98 -21.89
CA ASP A 120 24.44 4.02 -23.34
C ASP A 120 23.44 2.93 -23.78
N ALA A 121 23.07 2.01 -22.89
CA ALA A 121 22.18 0.89 -23.19
C ALA A 121 21.22 0.54 -22.05
N TYR A 122 20.07 -0.05 -22.41
CA TYR A 122 19.11 -0.55 -21.45
C TYR A 122 19.59 -1.89 -20.88
N THR A 123 19.34 -2.12 -19.60
CA THR A 123 19.54 -3.40 -18.93
C THR A 123 18.20 -3.90 -18.41
N ILE A 124 17.71 -4.96 -19.04
CA ILE A 124 16.44 -5.59 -18.70
C ILE A 124 16.70 -6.62 -17.59
N PRO A 125 16.04 -6.52 -16.42
CA PRO A 125 16.22 -7.49 -15.35
C PRO A 125 15.70 -8.86 -15.80
N SER A 126 16.38 -9.93 -15.39
CA SER A 126 15.97 -11.29 -15.77
C SER A 126 14.70 -11.76 -15.07
N ALA A 127 14.35 -11.15 -13.93
CA ALA A 127 13.13 -11.44 -13.18
C ALA A 127 12.57 -10.20 -12.48
N ALA A 128 11.25 -10.17 -12.26
CA ALA A 128 10.56 -9.17 -11.45
C ALA A 128 9.50 -9.81 -10.57
N ARG A 129 9.25 -9.24 -9.40
CA ARG A 129 8.14 -9.65 -8.54
C ARG A 129 6.88 -8.87 -8.90
N ILE A 130 5.79 -9.59 -9.11
CA ILE A 130 4.46 -9.01 -9.31
C ILE A 130 4.05 -8.19 -8.09
N GLY A 131 3.47 -7.00 -8.32
CA GLY A 131 3.01 -6.08 -7.29
C GLY A 131 4.12 -5.31 -6.56
N ALA A 132 5.38 -5.45 -6.97
CA ALA A 132 6.50 -4.75 -6.35
C ALA A 132 7.32 -3.95 -7.36
N PRO A 133 7.95 -2.84 -6.91
CA PRO A 133 8.82 -2.07 -7.79
C PRO A 133 10.08 -2.84 -8.15
N PHE A 134 10.51 -2.68 -9.39
CA PHE A 134 11.80 -3.12 -9.88
C PHE A 134 12.37 -2.10 -10.87
N VAL A 135 13.65 -2.22 -11.17
CA VAL A 135 14.39 -1.20 -11.91
C VAL A 135 14.73 -1.70 -13.29
N VAL A 136 14.49 -0.85 -14.28
CA VAL A 136 15.05 -0.98 -15.63
C VAL A 136 16.12 0.11 -15.77
N LYS A 137 17.39 -0.28 -15.88
CA LYS A 137 18.48 0.68 -16.08
C LYS A 137 18.55 1.04 -17.55
N GLY A 138 18.90 2.27 -17.88
CA GLY A 138 19.03 2.67 -19.28
C GLY A 138 19.14 4.16 -19.49
N PRO A 139 19.22 4.57 -20.77
CA PRO A 139 19.32 5.96 -21.15
C PRO A 139 17.99 6.74 -21.04
N HIS A 140 17.49 6.95 -19.84
CA HIS A 140 16.28 7.76 -19.57
C HIS A 140 16.55 9.27 -19.51
N ASP A 141 15.55 10.13 -19.66
CA ASP A 141 15.66 11.59 -19.51
C ASP A 141 15.15 12.09 -18.14
N GLY A 142 14.50 11.21 -17.38
CA GLY A 142 13.97 11.50 -16.04
C GLY A 142 12.54 12.00 -16.03
N GLU A 143 11.88 12.10 -17.18
CA GLU A 143 10.49 12.50 -17.35
C GLU A 143 9.58 11.29 -17.65
N ALA A 144 9.14 10.61 -16.59
CA ALA A 144 8.33 9.38 -16.70
C ALA A 144 6.99 9.55 -17.46
N ALA A 145 6.58 10.78 -17.82
CA ALA A 145 5.43 11.07 -18.66
C ALA A 145 5.63 10.71 -20.14
N ASN A 146 6.87 10.69 -20.63
CA ASN A 146 7.20 10.35 -22.01
C ASN A 146 7.76 8.92 -22.18
N THR A 147 8.06 8.24 -21.07
CA THR A 147 8.52 6.84 -21.05
C THR A 147 7.33 5.88 -21.04
N THR A 148 7.39 4.84 -21.87
CA THR A 148 6.44 3.73 -21.88
C THR A 148 7.15 2.42 -21.59
N VAL A 149 6.62 1.65 -20.63
CA VAL A 149 7.11 0.29 -20.33
C VAL A 149 5.96 -0.69 -20.49
N LEU A 150 6.18 -1.75 -21.29
CA LEU A 150 5.21 -2.82 -21.51
C LEU A 150 5.77 -4.14 -20.98
N VAL A 151 4.90 -4.96 -20.39
CA VAL A 151 5.19 -6.34 -20.01
C VAL A 151 4.13 -7.24 -20.61
N GLY A 152 4.52 -8.21 -21.43
CA GLY A 152 3.58 -9.06 -22.16
C GLY A 152 2.68 -8.27 -23.12
N GLY A 153 3.12 -7.10 -23.57
CA GLY A 153 2.34 -6.18 -24.41
C GLY A 153 1.36 -5.29 -23.63
N GLN A 154 1.26 -5.42 -22.30
CA GLN A 154 0.42 -4.58 -21.45
C GLN A 154 1.26 -3.45 -20.84
N PRO A 155 0.78 -2.19 -20.86
CA PRO A 155 1.47 -1.08 -20.22
C PRO A 155 1.50 -1.26 -18.70
N ILE A 156 2.66 -1.00 -18.09
CA ILE A 156 2.84 -1.04 -16.64
C ILE A 156 3.18 0.35 -16.07
N PRO A 157 2.73 0.67 -14.84
CA PRO A 157 3.03 1.96 -14.22
C PRO A 157 4.52 2.20 -13.97
N ILE A 158 5.00 3.38 -14.37
CA ILE A 158 6.29 3.94 -13.96
C ILE A 158 6.06 4.78 -12.72
N VAL A 159 6.72 4.42 -11.61
CA VAL A 159 6.54 5.07 -10.31
C VAL A 159 7.66 6.04 -9.95
N ALA A 160 8.83 5.90 -10.57
CA ALA A 160 9.94 6.83 -10.42
C ALA A 160 10.87 6.72 -11.63
N GLU A 161 11.59 7.79 -11.96
CA GLU A 161 12.56 7.80 -13.05
C GLU A 161 13.67 8.83 -12.80
N SER A 162 14.90 8.45 -13.09
CA SER A 162 16.07 9.33 -13.21
C SER A 162 16.65 9.17 -14.62
N PRO A 163 17.64 9.99 -15.04
CA PRO A 163 18.23 9.84 -16.37
C PRO A 163 18.96 8.50 -16.62
N ARG A 164 19.11 7.65 -15.62
CA ARG A 164 19.89 6.39 -15.71
C ARG A 164 19.06 5.15 -15.38
N GLN A 165 17.85 5.33 -14.88
CA GLN A 165 16.95 4.21 -14.56
C GLN A 165 15.48 4.63 -14.44
N SER A 166 14.60 3.70 -14.78
CA SER A 166 13.15 3.78 -14.54
C SER A 166 12.73 2.71 -13.53
N VAL A 167 11.88 3.09 -12.58
CA VAL A 167 11.34 2.22 -11.54
C VAL A 167 9.87 1.95 -11.88
N VAL A 168 9.54 0.68 -12.08
CA VAL A 168 8.25 0.24 -12.58
C VAL A 168 7.62 -0.79 -11.66
N ILE A 169 6.29 -0.90 -11.67
CA ILE A 169 5.54 -1.90 -10.88
C ILE A 169 4.70 -2.75 -11.82
N VAL A 170 4.87 -4.08 -11.76
CA VAL A 170 3.97 -5.01 -12.45
C VAL A 170 2.65 -5.11 -11.68
N PRO A 171 1.47 -4.88 -12.30
CA PRO A 171 0.17 -5.03 -11.62
C PRO A 171 -0.05 -6.42 -11.04
N THR A 172 -0.75 -6.53 -9.90
CA THR A 172 -0.95 -7.79 -9.14
C THR A 172 -1.76 -8.86 -9.88
N LEU A 173 -2.56 -8.46 -10.87
CA LEU A 173 -3.37 -9.34 -11.71
C LEU A 173 -2.62 -9.84 -12.96
N THR A 174 -1.36 -9.48 -13.13
CA THR A 174 -0.53 -9.97 -14.25
C THR A 174 -0.27 -11.48 -14.08
N GLU A 175 -0.26 -12.21 -15.19
CA GLU A 175 0.10 -13.64 -15.19
C GLU A 175 1.57 -13.82 -14.81
N THR A 176 1.87 -14.91 -14.08
CA THR A 176 3.22 -15.31 -13.70
C THR A 176 3.90 -16.08 -14.85
N GLY A 177 5.23 -16.19 -14.82
CA GLY A 177 6.00 -16.97 -15.78
C GLY A 177 6.82 -16.13 -16.79
N PRO A 178 7.30 -16.76 -17.88
CA PRO A 178 8.11 -16.08 -18.90
C PRO A 178 7.30 -15.01 -19.64
N SER A 179 7.87 -13.82 -19.76
CA SER A 179 7.27 -12.68 -20.45
C SER A 179 8.31 -11.89 -21.24
N LYS A 180 7.87 -10.81 -21.88
CA LYS A 180 8.72 -9.86 -22.61
C LYS A 180 8.53 -8.47 -22.02
N LEU A 181 9.63 -7.83 -21.65
CA LEU A 181 9.66 -6.43 -21.26
C LEU A 181 10.08 -5.59 -22.46
N VAL A 182 9.36 -4.49 -22.67
CA VAL A 182 9.64 -3.49 -23.71
C VAL A 182 9.72 -2.13 -23.03
N VAL A 183 10.75 -1.36 -23.35
CA VAL A 183 10.89 0.05 -22.96
C VAL A 183 10.96 0.90 -24.21
N GLU A 184 10.20 1.98 -24.23
CA GLU A 184 10.20 2.99 -25.29
C GLU A 184 10.24 4.40 -24.70
N GLU A 185 11.18 5.21 -25.18
CA GLU A 185 11.37 6.59 -24.73
C GLU A 185 12.14 7.39 -25.78
N GLY A 186 11.64 8.58 -26.15
CA GLY A 186 12.35 9.47 -27.08
C GLY A 186 12.72 8.85 -28.42
N GLY A 187 11.94 7.86 -28.92
CA GLY A 187 12.24 7.10 -30.14
C GLY A 187 13.32 6.02 -29.99
N GLN A 188 13.86 5.84 -28.77
CA GLN A 188 14.68 4.69 -28.40
C GLN A 188 13.79 3.55 -27.93
N TYR A 189 14.20 2.33 -28.27
CA TYR A 189 13.46 1.13 -27.95
C TYR A 189 14.41 0.03 -27.49
N ALA A 190 14.03 -0.68 -26.43
CA ALA A 190 14.67 -1.92 -25.99
C ALA A 190 13.63 -2.99 -25.68
N LYS A 191 13.98 -4.25 -25.96
CA LYS A 191 13.18 -5.42 -25.62
C LYS A 191 14.05 -6.51 -25.02
N GLY A 192 13.52 -7.24 -24.06
CA GLY A 192 14.20 -8.39 -23.47
C GLY A 192 13.23 -9.37 -22.81
N PRO A 193 13.66 -10.63 -22.62
CA PRO A 193 12.92 -11.57 -21.80
C PRO A 193 12.90 -11.12 -20.34
N ILE A 194 11.83 -11.43 -19.62
CA ILE A 194 11.73 -11.24 -18.17
C ILE A 194 10.89 -12.36 -17.56
N GLN A 195 11.29 -12.86 -16.39
CA GLN A 195 10.48 -13.81 -15.61
C GLN A 195 9.62 -13.06 -14.59
N LEU A 196 8.30 -13.25 -14.61
CA LEU A 196 7.39 -12.67 -13.64
C LEU A 196 7.09 -13.65 -12.52
N LEU A 197 7.44 -13.27 -11.29
CA LEU A 197 7.32 -14.11 -10.11
C LEU A 197 6.22 -13.58 -9.19
N ARG A 198 5.36 -14.48 -8.71
CA ARG A 198 4.54 -14.22 -7.51
C ARG A 198 5.28 -14.78 -6.32
N VAL A 199 5.42 -13.99 -5.27
CA VAL A 199 6.13 -14.38 -4.04
C VAL A 199 5.22 -14.12 -2.87
N ASP A 200 4.73 -15.20 -2.27
CA ASP A 200 3.83 -15.16 -1.14
C ASP A 200 4.57 -15.63 0.12
N LEU A 201 4.44 -14.83 1.18
CA LEU A 201 4.84 -15.20 2.53
C LEU A 201 3.59 -15.39 3.37
N SER A 202 3.48 -16.54 4.02
CA SER A 202 2.35 -16.84 4.91
C SER A 202 2.84 -17.48 6.19
N THR A 203 2.13 -17.24 7.29
CA THR A 203 2.38 -17.83 8.60
C THR A 203 1.03 -18.08 9.26
N PRO A 204 0.83 -19.20 9.98
CA PRO A 204 -0.39 -19.43 10.74
C PRO A 204 -0.66 -18.37 11.81
N LYS A 205 0.41 -17.75 12.34
CA LYS A 205 0.34 -16.71 13.37
C LYS A 205 1.30 -15.57 13.06
N SER A 206 0.79 -14.34 13.12
CA SER A 206 1.58 -13.09 13.01
C SER A 206 1.98 -12.52 14.38
N ASN A 207 1.39 -13.05 15.45
CA ASN A 207 1.71 -12.73 16.85
C ASN A 207 2.13 -14.01 17.56
N LEU A 208 3.28 -13.98 18.23
CA LEU A 208 3.82 -15.14 18.94
C LEU A 208 4.07 -14.80 20.40
N LEU A 209 3.92 -15.78 21.29
CA LEU A 209 4.39 -15.72 22.68
C LEU A 209 5.90 -16.01 22.74
N ARG A 210 6.58 -15.54 23.79
CA ARG A 210 8.02 -15.83 23.99
C ARG A 210 8.27 -17.34 23.95
N GLY A 211 9.23 -17.76 23.13
CA GLY A 211 9.60 -19.16 22.93
C GLY A 211 8.64 -19.95 22.04
N GLU A 212 7.50 -19.38 21.66
CA GLU A 212 6.60 -19.99 20.69
C GLU A 212 7.27 -20.09 19.33
N LYS A 213 6.99 -21.20 18.65
CA LYS A 213 7.46 -21.48 17.30
C LYS A 213 6.31 -21.42 16.32
N SER A 214 6.57 -20.92 15.13
CA SER A 214 5.64 -20.97 14.00
C SER A 214 6.41 -21.30 12.72
N GLU A 215 5.69 -21.64 11.66
CA GLU A 215 6.26 -21.87 10.34
C GLU A 215 5.94 -20.69 9.43
N LEU A 216 6.97 -20.06 8.87
CA LEU A 216 6.85 -19.12 7.77
C LEU A 216 6.96 -19.91 6.46
N LYS A 217 5.87 -19.96 5.68
CA LYS A 217 5.85 -20.59 4.36
C LYS A 217 6.15 -19.52 3.29
N LEU A 218 7.24 -19.73 2.56
CA LEU A 218 7.53 -19.07 1.28
C LEU A 218 6.95 -19.92 0.16
N HIS A 219 6.08 -19.31 -0.65
CA HIS A 219 5.57 -19.88 -1.90
C HIS A 219 5.94 -18.96 -3.06
N VAL A 220 6.47 -19.52 -4.14
CA VAL A 220 6.87 -18.77 -5.33
C VAL A 220 6.32 -19.45 -6.58
N GLU A 221 5.63 -18.69 -7.41
CA GLU A 221 5.09 -19.15 -8.71
C GLU A 221 5.80 -18.47 -9.88
N GLY A 222 5.59 -19.01 -11.09
CA GLY A 222 6.13 -18.44 -12.31
C GLY A 222 7.59 -18.80 -12.53
N LEU A 223 8.02 -20.01 -12.17
CA LEU A 223 9.37 -20.51 -12.40
C LEU A 223 9.46 -21.40 -13.65
N ASP A 224 8.39 -21.51 -14.42
CA ASP A 224 8.37 -22.25 -15.68
C ASP A 224 9.41 -21.71 -16.66
N GLY A 225 10.14 -22.63 -17.30
CA GLY A 225 11.14 -22.31 -18.32
C GLY A 225 12.46 -21.74 -17.80
N LEU A 226 12.61 -21.51 -16.48
CA LEU A 226 13.89 -21.08 -15.92
C LEU A 226 14.95 -22.18 -15.99
N GLN A 227 16.04 -21.90 -16.71
CA GLN A 227 17.22 -22.76 -16.66
C GLN A 227 17.98 -22.52 -15.34
N THR A 228 18.50 -23.60 -14.75
CA THR A 228 19.12 -23.60 -13.41
C THR A 228 20.32 -22.66 -13.26
N LYS A 229 20.95 -22.24 -14.36
CA LYS A 229 22.13 -21.34 -14.34
C LYS A 229 21.78 -19.87 -14.10
N GLU A 230 20.54 -19.46 -14.31
CA GLU A 230 20.09 -18.06 -14.21
C GLU A 230 18.95 -17.91 -13.18
N ALA A 231 18.83 -18.87 -12.26
CA ALA A 231 17.75 -18.88 -11.29
C ALA A 231 17.79 -17.60 -10.42
N PRO A 232 16.69 -16.84 -10.35
CA PRO A 232 16.60 -15.69 -9.47
C PRO A 232 16.71 -16.12 -8.01
N MET A 233 17.18 -15.21 -7.17
CA MET A 233 17.32 -15.44 -5.74
C MET A 233 16.25 -14.66 -4.98
N VAL A 234 15.64 -15.28 -3.97
CA VAL A 234 14.77 -14.58 -3.02
C VAL A 234 15.55 -14.34 -1.74
N VAL A 235 15.62 -13.08 -1.32
CA VAL A 235 16.17 -12.69 -0.02
C VAL A 235 15.02 -12.50 0.95
N ILE A 236 15.00 -13.30 2.01
CA ILE A 236 14.05 -13.17 3.11
C ILE A 236 14.74 -12.42 4.24
N GLU A 237 14.11 -11.36 4.74
CA GLU A 237 14.66 -10.52 5.80
C GLU A 237 13.69 -10.38 6.96
N ASN A 238 14.19 -10.67 8.16
CA ASN A 238 13.49 -10.44 9.41
C ASN A 238 13.53 -8.94 9.74
N LEU A 239 12.37 -8.29 9.66
CA LEU A 239 12.21 -6.85 9.93
C LEU A 239 12.12 -6.54 11.42
N THR A 240 11.97 -7.55 12.27
CA THR A 240 11.80 -7.45 13.72
C THR A 240 12.72 -8.44 14.45
N PRO A 241 14.05 -8.31 14.32
CA PRO A 241 15.01 -9.26 14.90
C PRO A 241 15.02 -9.29 16.44
N SER A 242 14.43 -8.29 17.10
CA SER A 242 14.21 -8.30 18.55
C SER A 242 13.01 -9.15 18.99
N VAL A 243 12.06 -9.42 18.08
CA VAL A 243 10.81 -10.14 18.37
C VAL A 243 10.93 -11.61 17.99
N ILE A 244 11.51 -11.91 16.83
CA ILE A 244 11.67 -13.28 16.34
C ILE A 244 13.12 -13.57 15.94
N ASP A 245 13.49 -14.85 16.08
CA ASP A 245 14.62 -15.47 15.43
C ASP A 245 14.13 -16.25 14.20
N LEU A 246 14.77 -16.02 13.04
CA LEU A 246 14.45 -16.68 11.77
C LEU A 246 15.58 -17.67 11.45
N GLU A 247 15.47 -18.89 11.99
CA GLU A 247 16.49 -19.96 11.89
C GLU A 247 17.92 -19.51 12.27
N GLY A 248 18.06 -18.68 13.31
CA GLY A 248 19.34 -18.19 13.80
C GLY A 248 19.96 -17.06 12.99
N ARG A 249 19.26 -16.46 12.00
CA ARG A 249 19.82 -15.43 11.11
C ARG A 249 18.83 -14.31 10.78
N PRO A 250 19.29 -13.06 10.60
CA PRO A 250 18.41 -11.95 10.20
C PRO A 250 18.01 -12.00 8.71
N LYS A 251 18.81 -12.67 7.86
CA LYS A 251 18.56 -12.77 6.42
C LYS A 251 18.82 -14.20 5.90
N HIS A 252 17.99 -14.64 4.95
CA HIS A 252 18.14 -15.89 4.22
C HIS A 252 18.21 -15.64 2.73
N PHE A 253 19.13 -16.32 2.07
CA PHE A 253 19.31 -16.27 0.62
C PHE A 253 18.83 -17.59 0.02
N VAL A 254 17.76 -17.54 -0.77
CA VAL A 254 17.09 -18.74 -1.30
C VAL A 254 17.22 -18.77 -2.81
N ILE A 255 18.00 -19.72 -3.31
CA ILE A 255 18.08 -20.03 -4.74
C ILE A 255 16.83 -20.82 -5.10
N LEU A 256 16.05 -20.29 -6.04
CA LEU A 256 14.80 -20.91 -6.46
C LEU A 256 15.05 -22.11 -7.37
N LYS A 257 14.42 -23.25 -7.06
CA LYS A 257 14.45 -24.47 -7.87
C LYS A 257 13.02 -24.89 -8.17
N ALA A 258 12.58 -24.66 -9.41
CA ALA A 258 11.23 -25.01 -9.84
C ALA A 258 10.94 -26.50 -9.61
N ASN A 259 9.76 -26.80 -9.09
CA ASN A 259 9.17 -28.13 -9.14
C ASN A 259 8.57 -28.39 -10.55
N ALA A 260 7.91 -29.54 -10.75
CA ALA A 260 7.32 -29.91 -12.03
C ALA A 260 6.19 -28.97 -12.52
N LYS A 261 5.66 -28.11 -11.65
CA LYS A 261 4.60 -27.14 -11.94
C LYS A 261 5.11 -25.70 -12.14
N GLY A 262 6.43 -25.48 -12.10
CA GLY A 262 6.96 -24.12 -12.13
C GLY A 262 6.79 -23.36 -10.81
N GLU A 263 6.65 -24.07 -9.69
CA GLU A 263 6.48 -23.48 -8.36
C GLU A 263 7.67 -23.82 -7.45
N PHE A 264 7.81 -23.10 -6.34
CA PHE A 264 8.77 -23.39 -5.26
C PHE A 264 8.12 -23.13 -3.91
N ASP A 265 8.23 -24.10 -3.00
CA ASP A 265 7.79 -23.97 -1.61
C ASP A 265 8.96 -24.22 -0.67
N ARG A 266 9.06 -23.39 0.38
CA ARG A 266 9.99 -23.61 1.50
C ARG A 266 9.39 -23.09 2.80
N ASN A 267 9.47 -23.90 3.84
CA ASN A 267 9.12 -23.46 5.20
C ASN A 267 10.39 -23.03 5.95
N PHE A 268 10.26 -21.99 6.76
CA PHE A 268 11.27 -21.52 7.69
C PHE A 268 10.72 -21.61 9.11
N LEU A 269 11.54 -22.09 10.03
CA LEU A 269 11.18 -22.06 11.44
C LEU A 269 11.41 -20.66 12.01
N ILE A 270 10.34 -20.04 12.53
CA ILE A 270 10.43 -18.81 13.31
C ILE A 270 10.24 -19.12 14.80
N THR A 271 11.10 -18.56 15.65
CA THR A 271 11.00 -18.69 17.11
C THR A 271 10.91 -17.31 17.72
N SER A 272 9.89 -17.05 18.54
CA SER A 272 9.76 -15.78 19.23
C SER A 272 10.80 -15.63 20.36
N ILE A 273 11.55 -14.54 20.32
CA ILE A 273 12.48 -14.08 21.37
C ILE A 273 11.71 -13.26 22.41
N LEU A 274 10.81 -12.40 21.93
CA LEU A 274 9.91 -11.56 22.72
C LEU A 274 8.48 -11.72 22.21
N PRO A 275 7.48 -11.66 23.11
CA PRO A 275 6.10 -11.76 22.67
C PRO A 275 5.72 -10.53 21.83
N GLY A 276 4.97 -10.72 20.76
CA GLY A 276 4.45 -9.62 19.94
C GLY A 276 4.29 -9.94 18.45
N SER A 277 3.91 -8.91 17.70
CA SER A 277 3.82 -8.94 16.25
C SER A 277 5.21 -8.91 15.63
N PHE A 278 5.40 -9.64 14.54
CA PHE A 278 6.65 -9.62 13.79
C PHE A 278 6.42 -9.32 12.31
N GLY A 279 7.48 -8.88 11.63
CA GLY A 279 7.48 -8.60 10.20
C GLY A 279 8.59 -9.36 9.49
N VAL A 280 8.27 -9.94 8.34
CA VAL A 280 9.25 -10.54 7.43
C VAL A 280 8.97 -10.02 6.03
N SER A 281 10.03 -9.69 5.29
CA SER A 281 9.94 -9.36 3.87
C SER A 281 10.61 -10.44 3.02
N ALA A 282 10.11 -10.62 1.80
CA ALA A 282 10.80 -11.34 0.74
C ALA A 282 11.08 -10.35 -0.39
N VAL A 283 12.27 -10.40 -0.97
CA VAL A 283 12.68 -9.54 -2.08
C VAL A 283 13.31 -10.41 -3.15
N VAL A 284 12.82 -10.28 -4.39
CA VAL A 284 13.44 -10.95 -5.55
C VAL A 284 14.67 -10.14 -5.95
N GLN A 285 15.82 -10.79 -5.95
CA GLN A 285 17.02 -10.29 -6.59
C GLN A 285 17.11 -10.93 -7.99
N PRO A 286 16.96 -10.13 -9.06
CA PRO A 286 17.13 -10.65 -10.41
C PRO A 286 18.55 -11.17 -10.59
N GLY A 287 18.71 -12.16 -11.47
CA GLY A 287 20.02 -12.59 -11.94
C GLY A 287 20.71 -11.49 -12.77
N THR A 288 21.83 -11.84 -13.42
CA THR A 288 22.46 -10.92 -14.38
C THR A 288 21.47 -10.59 -15.50
N GLY A 289 21.00 -9.35 -15.53
CA GLY A 289 20.07 -8.88 -16.56
C GLY A 289 20.67 -8.94 -17.97
N THR A 290 19.82 -8.89 -18.99
CA THR A 290 20.28 -8.82 -20.38
C THR A 290 20.48 -7.36 -20.78
N THR A 291 21.68 -7.02 -21.25
CA THR A 291 21.94 -5.71 -21.84
C THR A 291 21.38 -5.68 -23.26
N ALA A 292 20.48 -4.75 -23.53
CA ALA A 292 19.90 -4.49 -24.84
C ALA A 292 20.35 -3.12 -25.34
N SER A 293 21.11 -3.09 -26.44
CA SER A 293 21.45 -1.84 -27.10
C SER A 293 20.17 -1.16 -27.62
N PRO A 294 20.02 0.15 -27.42
CA PRO A 294 18.86 0.87 -27.91
C PRO A 294 18.86 0.76 -29.42
N THR A 295 17.76 0.24 -29.96
CA THR A 295 17.54 0.30 -31.40
C THR A 295 16.78 1.59 -31.65
N SER A 296 17.36 2.49 -32.45
CA SER A 296 16.59 3.64 -32.94
C SER A 296 15.40 3.09 -33.71
N ALA A 297 14.18 3.42 -33.29
CA ALA A 297 13.00 3.06 -34.05
C ALA A 297 13.09 3.77 -35.40
N ILE A 298 13.47 3.05 -36.46
CA ILE A 298 13.26 3.54 -37.81
C ILE A 298 11.75 3.61 -37.94
N VAL A 299 11.20 4.83 -38.02
CA VAL A 299 9.80 5.10 -38.33
C VAL A 299 9.52 4.53 -39.73
N ARG A 300 9.22 3.23 -39.79
CA ARG A 300 8.63 2.54 -40.93
C ARG A 300 7.42 1.83 -40.37
N GLY A 301 6.24 2.23 -40.84
CA GLY A 301 4.95 1.68 -40.45
C GLY A 301 4.79 0.21 -40.86
N GLU A 302 5.51 -0.69 -40.21
CA GLU A 302 5.25 -2.12 -40.28
C GLU A 302 4.29 -2.50 -39.15
N VAL A 303 3.04 -2.73 -39.58
CA VAL A 303 1.99 -3.37 -38.82
C VAL A 303 2.51 -4.72 -38.30
N LEU A 304 2.39 -4.96 -36.99
CA LEU A 304 2.62 -6.25 -36.36
C LEU A 304 1.80 -7.34 -37.10
N PRO A 305 2.42 -8.44 -37.60
CA PRO A 305 1.67 -9.48 -38.27
C PRO A 305 0.81 -10.24 -37.25
N THR A 306 -0.51 -10.25 -37.50
CA THR A 306 -1.46 -11.14 -36.84
C THR A 306 -1.17 -12.58 -37.22
N THR A 307 -1.05 -13.43 -36.21
CA THR A 307 -0.73 -14.86 -36.34
C THR A 307 -1.93 -15.63 -36.90
N SER A 308 -1.76 -16.29 -38.05
CA SER A 308 -2.69 -17.31 -38.55
C SER A 308 -2.07 -18.72 -38.44
N ASN A 309 -2.68 -19.52 -37.57
CA ASN A 309 -2.83 -20.99 -37.51
C ASN A 309 -1.63 -21.97 -37.66
N PRO A 310 -1.66 -23.11 -36.93
CA PRO A 310 -0.58 -24.08 -36.85
C PRO A 310 -0.74 -25.24 -37.85
N GLY A 311 0.38 -25.73 -38.38
CA GLY A 311 0.40 -26.98 -39.11
C GLY A 311 1.78 -27.33 -39.66
N ALA A 312 2.49 -28.21 -38.96
CA ALA A 312 3.19 -29.37 -39.53
C ALA A 312 4.17 -29.95 -38.49
N ALA A 313 3.98 -31.24 -38.21
CA ALA A 313 4.87 -32.07 -37.41
C ALA A 313 6.20 -32.33 -38.15
N SER A 314 7.31 -32.37 -37.41
CA SER A 314 8.49 -33.11 -37.83
C SER A 314 9.21 -33.73 -36.64
N THR A 315 9.40 -35.04 -36.76
CA THR A 315 10.02 -36.00 -35.84
C THR A 315 11.54 -35.92 -35.85
N ILE A 316 12.18 -35.89 -34.68
CA ILE A 316 13.61 -36.21 -34.44
C ILE A 316 13.62 -36.95 -33.09
N LYS A 317 13.69 -38.28 -32.97
CA LYS A 317 14.79 -39.24 -33.22
C LYS A 317 16.11 -38.95 -32.49
N ASP A 318 16.28 -39.74 -31.42
CA ASP A 318 17.49 -40.13 -30.69
C ASP A 318 18.07 -39.24 -29.58
N LEU A 319 17.88 -39.77 -28.36
CA LEU A 319 18.74 -39.68 -27.20
C LEU A 319 19.86 -40.73 -27.33
N SER A 320 21.08 -40.29 -27.60
CA SER A 320 22.28 -41.05 -27.24
C SER A 320 23.43 -40.07 -27.20
N ASP A 321 23.77 -39.61 -26.00
CA ASP A 321 25.15 -39.39 -25.55
C ASP A 321 25.13 -38.87 -24.10
N ILE A 322 25.04 -39.83 -23.18
CA ILE A 322 25.39 -39.69 -21.77
C ILE A 322 26.80 -40.29 -21.60
N PRO A 323 27.69 -39.61 -20.87
CA PRO A 323 28.62 -40.33 -20.00
C PRO A 323 28.51 -39.87 -18.54
N PRO A 324 28.42 -40.79 -17.56
CA PRO A 324 28.64 -40.53 -16.13
C PRO A 324 29.99 -41.15 -15.68
N PRO A 325 30.34 -41.14 -14.38
CA PRO A 325 30.34 -40.06 -13.39
C PRO A 325 31.72 -39.91 -12.70
N PHE A 326 31.94 -38.85 -11.90
CA PHE A 326 33.02 -38.83 -10.91
C PHE A 326 32.46 -38.65 -9.48
N LEU A 327 32.74 -39.67 -8.66
CA LEU A 327 32.64 -39.72 -7.21
C LEU A 327 33.76 -38.90 -6.56
N TYR A 328 33.48 -38.22 -5.45
CA TYR A 328 34.38 -38.17 -4.29
C TYR A 328 33.61 -38.02 -2.98
N ALA A 329 34.24 -38.55 -1.93
CA ALA A 329 33.68 -39.07 -0.69
C ALA A 329 33.58 -38.06 0.47
N ASN A 330 32.84 -38.49 1.49
CA ASN A 330 32.67 -37.95 2.85
C ASN A 330 33.97 -37.65 3.61
N ILE A 331 33.93 -36.62 4.48
CA ILE A 331 34.61 -36.59 5.80
C ILE A 331 33.72 -35.84 6.82
N PRO A 332 33.53 -36.36 8.06
CA PRO A 332 32.72 -35.73 9.12
C PRO A 332 33.58 -34.92 10.11
N LEU A 333 32.99 -33.92 10.76
CA LEU A 333 33.56 -33.33 11.99
C LEU A 333 32.48 -33.19 13.09
N ARG A 334 32.79 -33.81 14.22
CA ARG A 334 32.15 -33.71 15.53
C ARG A 334 32.47 -32.37 16.21
N GLY A 335 31.57 -31.92 17.09
CA GLY A 335 31.99 -31.26 18.34
C GLY A 335 31.01 -30.27 18.95
N GLY A 336 30.41 -30.64 20.08
CA GLY A 336 30.04 -29.68 21.15
C GLY A 336 28.56 -29.37 21.35
N THR A 337 27.83 -30.22 22.07
CA THR A 337 26.54 -29.89 22.70
C THR A 337 26.78 -29.20 24.04
N TYR A 338 26.23 -27.99 24.22
CA TYR A 338 26.16 -27.28 25.50
C TYR A 338 24.76 -27.51 26.10
N ASP A 339 24.67 -28.27 27.19
CA ASP A 339 23.42 -28.61 27.89
C ASP A 339 23.10 -27.51 28.92
N GLY A 340 22.29 -26.54 28.52
CA GLY A 340 21.78 -25.48 29.38
C GLY A 340 20.46 -25.89 30.04
N ARG A 341 20.52 -26.66 31.13
CA ARG A 341 19.38 -26.85 32.04
C ARG A 341 19.42 -25.79 33.13
N PHE A 342 18.41 -24.93 33.18
CA PHE A 342 18.08 -24.16 34.37
C PHE A 342 16.80 -24.72 35.00
N TYR A 343 16.85 -24.87 36.32
CA TYR A 343 15.79 -25.41 37.16
C TYR A 343 14.67 -24.38 37.32
N ASP A 344 13.43 -24.80 37.06
CA ASP A 344 12.22 -24.12 37.50
C ASP A 344 12.08 -24.22 39.02
N ILE A 345 11.88 -23.08 39.69
CA ILE A 345 11.19 -23.02 40.98
C ILE A 345 9.82 -22.41 40.67
N ALA A 346 8.83 -23.28 40.45
CA ALA A 346 7.43 -22.90 40.41
C ALA A 346 6.86 -22.97 41.84
N ASP A 347 6.28 -21.86 42.31
CA ASP A 347 5.24 -21.89 43.34
C ASP A 347 3.87 -22.12 42.66
N SER A 348 2.94 -22.67 43.42
CA SER A 348 1.95 -23.68 43.05
C SER A 348 0.53 -23.15 42.75
N THR A 349 0.36 -21.91 42.28
CA THR A 349 -1.00 -21.33 42.05
C THR A 349 -1.21 -20.64 40.70
N GLY A 350 -0.44 -21.05 39.67
CA GLY A 350 -0.55 -20.68 38.26
C GLY A 350 -1.76 -19.84 37.77
N LYS A 351 -1.42 -18.67 37.21
CA LYS A 351 -2.23 -17.70 36.46
C LYS A 351 -3.27 -16.92 37.26
N GLY A 352 -2.98 -15.63 37.43
CA GLY A 352 -3.95 -14.66 37.95
C GLY A 352 -5.16 -14.52 37.00
N PRO A 353 -6.36 -14.23 37.54
CA PRO A 353 -7.63 -14.21 36.80
C PRO A 353 -7.72 -13.16 35.68
N CYS A 354 -6.74 -12.26 35.56
CA CYS A 354 -6.71 -11.24 34.51
C CYS A 354 -6.37 -11.81 33.13
N GLU A 355 -5.48 -12.80 33.00
CA GLU A 355 -5.00 -13.23 31.67
C GLU A 355 -5.99 -14.13 30.90
N GLN A 356 -6.79 -14.95 31.59
CA GLN A 356 -7.79 -15.80 30.93
C GLN A 356 -8.95 -14.99 30.36
N ASN A 357 -9.40 -13.95 31.07
CA ASN A 357 -10.55 -13.15 30.67
C ASN A 357 -10.32 -12.33 29.40
N TYR A 358 -9.10 -11.89 29.13
CA TYR A 358 -8.81 -11.11 27.91
C TYR A 358 -8.71 -11.99 26.66
N ALA A 359 -8.17 -13.20 26.77
CA ALA A 359 -7.99 -14.10 25.62
C ALA A 359 -9.34 -14.55 25.04
N GLU A 360 -10.29 -14.94 25.89
CA GLU A 360 -11.65 -15.33 25.47
C GLU A 360 -12.41 -14.14 24.86
N LEU A 361 -12.19 -12.94 25.39
CA LEU A 361 -12.83 -11.72 24.92
C LEU A 361 -12.32 -11.27 23.54
N PHE A 362 -11.02 -11.37 23.29
CA PHE A 362 -10.45 -11.06 21.96
C PHE A 362 -10.91 -12.05 20.89
N GLN A 363 -11.07 -13.33 21.24
CA GLN A 363 -11.64 -14.32 20.34
C GLN A 363 -13.09 -14.01 19.98
N LEU A 364 -13.89 -13.54 20.96
CA LEU A 364 -15.28 -13.15 20.74
C LEU A 364 -15.39 -11.91 19.82
N LEU A 365 -14.56 -10.88 20.05
CA LEU A 365 -14.51 -9.67 19.21
C LEU A 365 -14.13 -10.01 17.76
N HIS A 366 -13.15 -10.89 17.57
CA HIS A 366 -12.73 -11.31 16.24
C HIS A 366 -13.82 -12.11 15.50
N ALA A 367 -14.51 -13.01 16.20
CA ALA A 367 -15.62 -13.78 15.62
C ALA A 367 -16.78 -12.86 15.18
N LEU A 368 -17.11 -11.86 15.99
CA LEU A 368 -18.15 -10.87 15.67
C LEU A 368 -17.77 -10.00 14.46
N GLN A 369 -16.51 -9.60 14.34
CA GLN A 369 -16.02 -8.84 13.19
C GLN A 369 -16.08 -9.66 11.89
N GLN A 370 -15.65 -10.93 11.93
CA GLN A 370 -15.75 -11.82 10.77
C GLN A 370 -17.19 -12.04 10.31
N GLN A 371 -18.13 -12.15 11.26
CA GLN A 371 -19.54 -12.30 10.95
C GLN A 371 -20.13 -11.03 10.32
N LEU A 372 -19.71 -9.84 10.77
CA LEU A 372 -20.10 -8.56 10.18
C LEU A 372 -19.61 -8.45 8.72
N ASP A 373 -18.38 -8.87 8.45
CA ASP A 373 -17.79 -8.78 7.11
C ASP A 373 -18.41 -9.80 6.14
N ALA A 374 -18.71 -11.01 6.62
CA ALA A 374 -19.44 -12.02 5.84
C ALA A 374 -20.86 -11.57 5.48
N ASN A 375 -21.57 -10.91 6.43
CA ASN A 375 -22.91 -10.38 6.19
C ASN A 375 -22.89 -9.21 5.20
N LYS A 376 -21.87 -8.34 5.24
CA LYS A 376 -21.67 -7.28 4.25
C LYS A 376 -21.46 -7.85 2.85
N GLN A 377 -20.56 -8.82 2.70
CA GLN A 377 -20.27 -9.46 1.42
C GLN A 377 -21.51 -10.16 0.83
N ALA A 378 -22.24 -10.92 1.64
CA ALA A 378 -23.47 -11.59 1.21
C ALA A 378 -24.59 -10.60 0.79
N THR A 379 -24.58 -9.38 1.36
CA THR A 379 -25.49 -8.31 0.96
C THR A 379 -25.06 -7.66 -0.35
N GLU A 380 -23.76 -7.49 -0.60
CA GLU A 380 -23.24 -6.90 -1.85
C GLU A 380 -23.38 -7.81 -3.07
N ASP A 381 -23.31 -9.13 -2.89
CA ASP A 381 -23.46 -10.12 -3.96
C ASP A 381 -24.95 -10.41 -4.28
N ASN A 382 -25.88 -9.80 -3.57
CA ASN A 382 -27.32 -9.96 -3.83
C ASN A 382 -27.72 -9.24 -5.12
N PRO A 383 -28.31 -9.93 -6.12
CA PRO A 383 -28.71 -9.33 -7.39
C PRO A 383 -29.67 -8.13 -7.23
N LEU A 384 -30.54 -8.16 -6.22
CA LEU A 384 -31.45 -7.05 -5.93
C LEU A 384 -30.71 -5.82 -5.40
N VAL A 385 -29.62 -6.01 -4.66
CA VAL A 385 -28.78 -4.90 -4.15
C VAL A 385 -27.97 -4.29 -5.30
N GLN A 386 -27.51 -5.09 -6.26
CA GLN A 386 -26.87 -4.61 -7.47
C GLN A 386 -27.85 -3.84 -8.37
N GLU A 387 -29.09 -4.32 -8.50
CA GLU A 387 -30.15 -3.64 -9.23
C GLU A 387 -30.54 -2.31 -8.55
N VAL A 388 -30.68 -2.30 -7.22
CA VAL A 388 -30.91 -1.07 -6.43
C VAL A 388 -29.73 -0.09 -6.57
N ARG A 389 -28.48 -0.55 -6.61
CA ARG A 389 -27.31 0.31 -6.88
C ARG A 389 -27.35 0.92 -8.28
N LEU A 390 -27.78 0.17 -9.29
CA LEU A 390 -27.97 0.70 -10.63
C LEU A 390 -29.04 1.80 -10.64
N TYR A 391 -30.17 1.58 -9.95
CA TYR A 391 -31.21 2.60 -9.79
C TYR A 391 -30.74 3.81 -8.97
N GLN A 392 -29.91 3.62 -7.95
CA GLN A 392 -29.28 4.71 -7.17
C GLN A 392 -28.29 5.52 -8.01
N MET A 393 -27.50 4.87 -8.86
CA MET A 393 -26.59 5.53 -9.78
C MET A 393 -27.36 6.37 -10.80
N LEU A 394 -28.45 5.82 -11.36
CA LEU A 394 -29.36 6.55 -12.24
C LEU A 394 -30.03 7.73 -11.52
N ALA A 395 -30.52 7.54 -10.31
CA ALA A 395 -31.13 8.60 -9.50
C ALA A 395 -30.13 9.71 -9.16
N ARG A 396 -28.89 9.35 -8.81
CA ARG A 396 -27.80 10.30 -8.51
C ARG A 396 -27.39 11.11 -9.73
N LEU A 397 -27.26 10.47 -10.89
CA LEU A 397 -26.98 11.15 -12.16
C LEU A 397 -28.13 12.11 -12.51
N LEU A 398 -29.40 11.71 -12.31
CA LEU A 398 -30.55 12.58 -12.55
C LEU A 398 -30.64 13.78 -11.57
N GLN A 399 -30.07 13.67 -10.38
CA GLN A 399 -30.06 14.71 -9.35
C GLN A 399 -28.83 15.64 -9.43
N ASN A 400 -27.76 15.26 -10.14
CA ASN A 400 -26.52 16.04 -10.26
C ASN A 400 -26.16 16.32 -11.74
N PRO A 401 -26.75 17.37 -12.35
CA PRO A 401 -26.60 17.66 -13.78
C PRO A 401 -25.16 17.82 -14.28
N PRO A 402 -24.21 18.44 -13.53
CA PRO A 402 -22.80 18.48 -13.93
C PRO A 402 -22.15 17.09 -14.02
N GLU A 403 -22.44 16.19 -13.07
CA GLU A 403 -21.89 14.82 -13.04
C GLU A 403 -22.49 13.97 -14.17
N MET A 404 -23.78 14.16 -14.47
CA MET A 404 -24.43 13.59 -15.65
C MET A 404 -23.83 14.12 -16.96
N ASN A 405 -23.61 15.43 -17.06
CA ASN A 405 -23.02 16.05 -18.24
C ASN A 405 -21.60 15.55 -18.48
N GLU A 406 -20.80 15.37 -17.43
CA GLU A 406 -19.44 14.81 -17.52
C GLU A 406 -19.45 13.31 -17.89
N ALA A 407 -20.38 12.53 -17.33
CA ALA A 407 -20.55 11.11 -17.68
C ALA A 407 -21.01 10.94 -19.13
N ILE A 408 -21.98 11.74 -19.57
CA ILE A 408 -22.45 11.80 -20.96
C ILE A 408 -21.30 12.25 -21.87
N LYS A 409 -20.54 13.28 -21.48
CA LYS A 409 -19.38 13.77 -22.23
C LYS A 409 -18.33 12.68 -22.41
N LYS A 410 -17.93 11.96 -21.35
CA LYS A 410 -16.96 10.85 -21.45
C LYS A 410 -17.46 9.70 -22.32
N LEU A 411 -18.74 9.34 -22.19
CA LEU A 411 -19.36 8.30 -23.00
C LEU A 411 -19.43 8.72 -24.48
N LEU A 412 -19.77 9.98 -24.73
CA LEU A 412 -19.76 10.57 -26.06
C LEU A 412 -18.34 10.67 -26.62
N GLU A 413 -17.33 11.09 -25.85
CA GLU A 413 -15.93 11.15 -26.28
C GLU A 413 -15.38 9.78 -26.67
N GLY A 414 -15.68 8.74 -25.89
CA GLY A 414 -15.34 7.35 -26.25
C GLY A 414 -16.02 6.92 -27.55
N LYS A 415 -17.32 7.20 -27.69
CA LYS A 415 -18.06 6.88 -28.92
C LYS A 415 -17.66 7.76 -30.10
N PHE A 416 -17.24 9.00 -29.89
CA PHE A 416 -16.73 9.91 -30.91
C PHE A 416 -15.36 9.47 -31.42
N LYS A 417 -14.52 8.87 -30.56
CA LYS A 417 -13.26 8.26 -30.98
C LYS A 417 -13.49 7.02 -31.85
N GLU A 418 -14.33 6.09 -31.38
CA GLU A 418 -14.75 4.92 -32.18
C GLU A 418 -15.39 5.35 -33.52
N PHE A 419 -16.18 6.42 -33.49
CA PHE A 419 -16.80 7.05 -34.65
C PHE A 419 -15.77 7.66 -35.61
N TYR A 420 -14.80 8.43 -35.11
CA TYR A 420 -13.74 9.05 -35.91
C TYR A 420 -12.86 8.01 -36.60
N ASP A 421 -12.51 6.93 -35.88
CA ASP A 421 -11.74 5.82 -36.43
C ASP A 421 -12.53 5.08 -37.52
N SER A 422 -13.86 4.96 -37.37
CA SER A 422 -14.72 4.35 -38.39
C SER A 422 -14.80 5.17 -39.69
N LEU A 423 -14.70 6.50 -39.61
CA LEU A 423 -14.75 7.40 -40.78
C LEU A 423 -13.55 7.25 -41.73
N GLN A 424 -12.49 6.54 -41.33
CA GLN A 424 -11.34 6.23 -42.19
C GLN A 424 -11.66 5.16 -43.26
N THR A 425 -12.85 4.56 -43.21
CA THR A 425 -13.26 3.48 -44.13
C THR A 425 -14.57 3.82 -44.83
N LYS A 426 -14.75 3.34 -46.08
CA LYS A 426 -16.01 3.51 -46.83
C LYS A 426 -17.21 2.92 -46.09
N GLU A 427 -17.02 1.81 -45.40
CA GLU A 427 -18.07 1.16 -44.61
C GLU A 427 -18.44 2.00 -43.37
N GLY A 428 -17.47 2.58 -42.67
CA GLY A 428 -17.77 3.43 -41.52
C GLY A 428 -18.37 4.79 -41.89
N VAL A 429 -18.00 5.36 -43.05
CA VAL A 429 -18.70 6.54 -43.60
C VAL A 429 -20.18 6.22 -43.90
N ALA A 430 -20.45 5.06 -44.52
CA ALA A 430 -21.84 4.64 -44.78
C ALA A 430 -22.64 4.38 -43.50
N LYS A 431 -22.05 3.72 -42.49
CA LYS A 431 -22.70 3.51 -41.19
C LYS A 431 -22.99 4.82 -40.47
N THR A 432 -22.09 5.78 -40.56
CA THR A 432 -22.26 7.12 -39.98
C THR A 432 -23.40 7.88 -40.65
N LEU A 433 -23.47 7.88 -41.98
CA LEU A 433 -24.55 8.52 -42.73
C LEU A 433 -25.91 7.87 -42.40
N ASP A 434 -25.98 6.54 -42.31
CA ASP A 434 -27.21 5.83 -41.89
C ASP A 434 -27.64 6.22 -40.47
N TYR A 435 -26.69 6.31 -39.53
CA TYR A 435 -26.96 6.76 -38.17
C TYR A 435 -27.47 8.21 -38.13
N MET A 436 -26.84 9.13 -38.87
CA MET A 436 -27.27 10.52 -38.97
C MET A 436 -28.69 10.63 -39.52
N SER A 437 -29.04 9.86 -40.56
CA SER A 437 -30.41 9.83 -41.10
C SER A 437 -31.42 9.43 -40.03
N LYS A 438 -31.12 8.37 -39.25
CA LYS A 438 -31.99 7.88 -38.17
C LYS A 438 -32.17 8.91 -37.05
N VAL A 439 -31.11 9.63 -36.69
CA VAL A 439 -31.18 10.71 -35.70
C VAL A 439 -32.03 11.88 -36.22
N ILE A 440 -31.86 12.27 -37.48
CA ILE A 440 -32.66 13.34 -38.10
C ILE A 440 -34.15 12.95 -38.14
N ASP A 441 -34.46 11.72 -38.55
CA ASP A 441 -35.84 11.22 -38.59
C ASP A 441 -36.46 11.16 -37.19
N PHE A 442 -35.68 10.78 -36.17
CA PHE A 442 -36.09 10.82 -34.78
C PHE A 442 -36.40 12.25 -34.32
N ILE A 443 -35.49 13.20 -34.57
CA ILE A 443 -35.67 14.62 -34.21
C ILE A 443 -36.94 15.18 -34.88
N VAL A 444 -37.12 14.97 -36.18
CA VAL A 444 -38.29 15.45 -36.92
C VAL A 444 -39.60 14.83 -36.40
N LYS A 445 -39.56 13.56 -36.00
CA LYS A 445 -40.74 12.83 -35.53
C LYS A 445 -41.16 13.25 -34.12
N TYR A 446 -40.21 13.51 -33.23
CA TYR A 446 -40.49 13.68 -31.81
C TYR A 446 -40.37 15.13 -31.32
N ASP A 447 -39.63 15.99 -32.02
CA ASP A 447 -39.53 17.39 -31.64
C ASP A 447 -40.68 18.23 -32.23
N LYS A 448 -41.68 18.48 -31.38
CA LYS A 448 -42.83 19.33 -31.71
C LYS A 448 -42.47 20.81 -31.82
N SER A 449 -41.31 21.24 -31.31
CA SER A 449 -40.89 22.64 -31.31
C SER A 449 -40.30 23.11 -32.64
N LEU A 450 -39.92 22.17 -33.52
CA LEU A 450 -39.46 22.50 -34.85
C LEU A 450 -40.58 23.14 -35.67
N THR A 451 -40.28 24.30 -36.24
CA THR A 451 -41.13 24.92 -37.27
C THR A 451 -41.24 24.00 -38.49
N ASP A 452 -42.33 24.13 -39.26
CA ASP A 452 -42.49 23.33 -40.49
C ASP A 452 -41.34 23.55 -41.48
N ALA A 453 -40.76 24.75 -41.49
CA ALA A 453 -39.57 25.06 -42.28
C ALA A 453 -38.33 24.28 -41.81
N GLN A 454 -38.10 24.16 -40.50
CA GLN A 454 -37.00 23.36 -39.96
C GLN A 454 -37.22 21.86 -40.18
N LYS A 455 -38.47 21.37 -40.01
CA LYS A 455 -38.82 19.98 -40.32
C LYS A 455 -38.61 19.66 -41.80
N ALA A 456 -38.96 20.59 -42.69
CA ALA A 456 -38.73 20.43 -44.13
C ALA A 456 -37.23 20.40 -44.47
N LYS A 457 -36.41 21.28 -43.86
CA LYS A 457 -34.94 21.26 -44.04
C LYS A 457 -34.31 19.96 -43.55
N LEU A 458 -34.69 19.50 -42.36
CA LEU A 458 -34.20 18.24 -41.80
C LEU A 458 -34.63 17.02 -42.63
N LYS A 459 -35.89 16.96 -43.08
CA LYS A 459 -36.33 15.92 -44.02
C LYS A 459 -35.58 15.96 -45.35
N GLY A 460 -35.27 17.16 -45.86
CA GLY A 460 -34.44 17.34 -47.05
C GLY A 460 -33.03 16.78 -46.86
N LEU A 461 -32.43 17.04 -45.70
CA LEU A 461 -31.11 16.50 -45.33
C LEU A 461 -31.13 14.97 -45.21
N SER A 462 -32.12 14.40 -44.52
CA SER A 462 -32.33 12.94 -44.43
C SER A 462 -32.48 12.31 -45.83
N THR A 463 -33.24 12.95 -46.72
CA THR A 463 -33.41 12.48 -48.10
C THR A 463 -32.09 12.49 -48.89
N ARG A 464 -31.28 13.55 -48.75
CA ARG A 464 -29.95 13.65 -49.37
C ARG A 464 -28.99 12.58 -48.84
N ILE A 465 -28.95 12.37 -47.53
CA ILE A 465 -28.13 11.33 -46.90
C ILE A 465 -28.50 9.94 -47.45
N ASN A 466 -29.79 9.62 -47.55
CA ASN A 466 -30.26 8.36 -48.11
C ASN A 466 -29.97 8.21 -49.62
N TYR A 467 -29.98 9.32 -50.37
CA TYR A 467 -29.54 9.33 -51.76
C TYR A 467 -28.05 8.99 -51.88
N ILE A 468 -27.20 9.60 -51.04
CA ILE A 468 -25.76 9.34 -50.99
C ILE A 468 -25.47 7.87 -50.61
N LEU A 469 -26.22 7.31 -49.66
CA LEU A 469 -26.09 5.90 -49.25
C LEU A 469 -26.48 4.91 -50.37
N SER A 470 -27.40 5.30 -51.26
CA SER A 470 -27.92 4.43 -52.32
C SER A 470 -27.14 4.54 -53.65
N HIS A 471 -26.29 5.55 -53.81
CA HIS A 471 -25.49 5.76 -55.01
C HIS A 471 -24.00 5.52 -54.72
N ASN A 472 -23.40 4.61 -55.49
CA ASN A 472 -22.04 4.08 -55.25
C ASN A 472 -20.95 5.04 -55.74
N GLU A 473 -20.91 6.25 -55.16
CA GLU A 473 -19.93 7.29 -55.51
C GLU A 473 -18.53 6.97 -54.97
N SER A 474 -17.53 7.66 -55.49
CA SER A 474 -16.15 7.52 -55.04
C SER A 474 -16.00 7.99 -53.57
N PHE A 475 -15.03 7.42 -52.84
CA PHE A 475 -14.84 7.70 -51.42
C PHE A 475 -14.58 9.19 -51.12
N GLU A 476 -13.89 9.90 -52.00
CA GLU A 476 -13.63 11.34 -51.83
C GLU A 476 -14.88 12.21 -52.02
N ASP A 477 -15.79 11.81 -52.92
CA ASP A 477 -17.07 12.51 -53.13
C ASP A 477 -18.01 12.27 -51.94
N LEU A 478 -18.02 11.04 -51.39
CA LEU A 478 -18.72 10.69 -50.15
C LEU A 478 -18.23 11.50 -48.95
N LYS A 479 -16.92 11.69 -48.82
CA LYS A 479 -16.31 12.47 -47.74
C LYS A 479 -16.66 13.94 -47.82
N SER A 480 -16.59 14.55 -49.01
CA SER A 480 -16.95 15.95 -49.22
C SER A 480 -18.43 16.22 -48.92
N LYS A 481 -19.33 15.32 -49.36
CA LYS A 481 -20.78 15.43 -49.06
C LYS A 481 -21.11 15.20 -47.59
N LEU A 482 -20.35 14.37 -46.89
CA LEU A 482 -20.48 14.19 -45.44
C LEU A 482 -20.08 15.48 -44.69
N GLU A 483 -18.98 16.14 -45.09
CA GLU A 483 -18.56 17.40 -44.49
C GLU A 483 -19.61 18.51 -44.69
N GLU A 484 -20.22 18.59 -45.88
CA GLU A 484 -21.32 19.53 -46.16
C GLU A 484 -22.55 19.23 -45.30
N ALA A 485 -22.97 17.96 -45.19
CA ALA A 485 -24.11 17.56 -44.37
C ALA A 485 -23.89 17.82 -42.88
N ILE A 486 -22.66 17.62 -42.37
CA ILE A 486 -22.29 17.93 -40.97
C ILE A 486 -22.36 19.43 -40.72
N ASN A 487 -21.87 20.26 -41.65
CA ASN A 487 -21.89 21.72 -41.49
C ASN A 487 -23.31 22.29 -41.55
N GLU A 488 -24.17 21.77 -42.42
CA GLU A 488 -25.60 22.12 -42.43
C GLU A 488 -26.31 21.70 -41.14
N PHE A 489 -26.01 20.51 -40.62
CA PHE A 489 -26.58 20.03 -39.36
C PHE A 489 -26.13 20.90 -38.19
N LYS A 490 -24.83 21.25 -38.11
CA LYS A 490 -24.31 22.18 -37.10
C LYS A 490 -25.00 23.54 -37.15
N ALA A 491 -25.13 24.13 -38.35
CA ALA A 491 -25.81 25.42 -38.52
C ALA A 491 -27.30 25.38 -38.11
N LEU A 492 -27.95 24.22 -38.20
CA LEU A 492 -29.33 24.01 -37.73
C LEU A 492 -29.43 23.82 -36.21
N VAL A 493 -28.35 23.36 -35.56
CA VAL A 493 -28.32 23.01 -34.13
C VAL A 493 -27.72 24.12 -33.26
N GLU A 494 -26.81 24.95 -33.78
CA GLU A 494 -26.16 26.02 -33.03
C GLU A 494 -27.09 27.21 -32.68
N ASP A 495 -28.24 27.37 -33.36
CA ASP A 495 -29.14 28.52 -33.16
C ASP A 495 -30.18 28.37 -32.02
N PRO A 496 -30.23 27.28 -31.22
CA PRO A 496 -30.67 27.43 -29.83
C PRO A 496 -30.11 26.36 -28.86
N LEU A 497 -28.81 26.35 -28.58
CA LEU A 497 -28.22 25.42 -27.59
C LEU A 497 -28.69 25.68 -26.14
N GLY A 498 -29.18 26.88 -25.82
CA GLY A 498 -29.80 27.17 -24.52
C GLY A 498 -31.21 26.59 -24.32
N PHE A 499 -31.86 26.10 -25.39
CA PHE A 499 -33.23 25.60 -25.35
C PHE A 499 -33.32 24.07 -25.17
N LEU A 500 -32.30 23.34 -25.60
CA LEU A 500 -32.27 21.87 -25.63
C LEU A 500 -32.12 21.24 -24.23
N GLU A 501 -31.40 21.89 -23.32
CA GLU A 501 -31.04 21.33 -22.01
C GLU A 501 -32.27 21.11 -21.09
N GLY A 502 -33.25 22.01 -21.15
CA GLY A 502 -34.47 21.91 -20.34
C GLY A 502 -35.52 20.92 -20.88
N LYS A 503 -35.63 20.79 -22.21
CA LYS A 503 -36.72 19.99 -22.83
C LYS A 503 -36.34 18.57 -23.20
N ILE A 504 -35.06 18.28 -23.47
CA ILE A 504 -34.58 16.89 -23.61
C ILE A 504 -34.83 16.13 -22.30
N LYS A 505 -34.58 16.78 -21.15
CA LYS A 505 -34.87 16.21 -19.82
C LYS A 505 -36.31 15.74 -19.68
N GLN A 506 -37.26 16.62 -20.02
CA GLN A 506 -38.69 16.35 -19.86
C GLN A 506 -39.19 15.33 -20.90
N GLY A 507 -38.70 15.40 -22.14
CA GLY A 507 -39.06 14.45 -23.20
C GLY A 507 -38.50 13.03 -22.97
N LEU A 508 -37.28 12.92 -22.43
CA LEU A 508 -36.68 11.62 -22.10
C LEU A 508 -37.42 10.96 -20.94
N GLU A 509 -37.78 11.74 -19.91
CA GLU A 509 -38.52 11.27 -18.75
C GLU A 509 -39.93 10.76 -19.13
N ASP A 510 -40.64 11.51 -19.97
CA ASP A 510 -41.97 11.13 -20.44
C ASP A 510 -41.96 9.86 -21.30
N GLU A 511 -40.90 9.65 -22.10
CA GLU A 511 -40.81 8.49 -22.98
C GLU A 511 -40.31 7.23 -22.26
N LEU A 512 -39.44 7.37 -21.26
CA LEU A 512 -39.11 6.31 -20.30
C LEU A 512 -40.37 5.87 -19.54
N LYS A 513 -41.19 6.81 -19.06
CA LYS A 513 -42.48 6.51 -18.42
C LYS A 513 -43.40 5.74 -19.36
N LYS A 514 -43.53 6.16 -20.62
CA LYS A 514 -44.35 5.46 -21.61
C LYS A 514 -43.82 4.08 -21.97
N LEU A 515 -42.50 3.89 -22.08
CA LEU A 515 -41.90 2.59 -22.34
C LEU A 515 -42.13 1.60 -21.19
N VAL A 516 -42.00 2.06 -19.94
CA VAL A 516 -42.30 1.26 -18.76
C VAL A 516 -43.79 0.93 -18.68
N VAL A 517 -44.68 1.92 -18.86
CA VAL A 517 -46.14 1.72 -18.95
C VAL A 517 -46.53 0.74 -20.05
N LYS A 518 -45.87 0.80 -21.20
CA LYS A 518 -46.13 -0.10 -22.33
C LYS A 518 -45.60 -1.51 -22.09
N ALA A 519 -44.47 -1.65 -21.39
CA ALA A 519 -43.84 -2.94 -21.13
C ALA A 519 -44.56 -3.74 -20.04
N VAL A 520 -45.06 -3.07 -19.00
CA VAL A 520 -45.63 -3.76 -17.83
C VAL A 520 -47.12 -3.46 -17.61
N GLY A 521 -47.71 -2.52 -18.35
CA GLY A 521 -49.08 -2.06 -18.16
C GLY A 521 -49.18 -0.92 -17.14
N GLU A 522 -50.16 -0.03 -17.33
CA GLU A 522 -50.26 1.25 -16.61
C GLU A 522 -50.38 1.11 -15.08
N LYS A 523 -51.12 0.08 -14.61
CA LYS A 523 -51.18 -0.26 -13.18
C LYS A 523 -49.87 -0.79 -12.62
N ALA A 524 -49.14 -1.61 -13.38
CA ALA A 524 -47.86 -2.15 -12.94
C ALA A 524 -46.74 -1.11 -13.03
N ALA A 525 -46.77 -0.22 -14.01
CA ALA A 525 -45.84 0.90 -14.10
C ALA A 525 -46.09 1.93 -13.00
N GLY A 526 -47.36 2.25 -12.70
CA GLY A 526 -47.72 3.03 -11.52
C GLY A 526 -47.24 2.37 -10.23
N ALA A 527 -47.38 1.04 -10.11
CA ALA A 527 -46.82 0.27 -9.00
C ALA A 527 -45.29 0.27 -9.00
N ILE A 528 -44.59 0.19 -10.14
CA ILE A 528 -43.13 0.26 -10.23
C ILE A 528 -42.61 1.64 -9.87
N PHE A 529 -43.28 2.72 -10.32
CA PHE A 529 -42.90 4.08 -9.93
C PHE A 529 -43.25 4.39 -8.46
N SER A 530 -44.36 3.85 -7.95
CA SER A 530 -44.67 3.86 -6.52
C SER A 530 -43.65 3.05 -5.74
N ILE A 531 -43.28 1.85 -6.19
CA ILE A 531 -42.25 0.97 -5.59
C ILE A 531 -40.88 1.63 -5.68
N LEU A 532 -40.55 2.38 -6.74
CA LEU A 532 -39.31 3.15 -6.84
C LEU A 532 -39.31 4.34 -5.88
N SER A 533 -40.44 5.04 -5.74
CA SER A 533 -40.61 6.08 -4.72
C SER A 533 -40.58 5.51 -3.30
N ASP A 534 -41.20 4.35 -3.09
CA ASP A 534 -41.23 3.61 -1.84
C ASP A 534 -39.88 2.92 -1.58
N LEU A 535 -39.07 2.62 -2.59
CA LEU A 535 -37.68 2.13 -2.49
C LEU A 535 -36.71 3.24 -2.15
N VAL A 536 -37.00 4.49 -2.55
CA VAL A 536 -36.29 5.69 -2.08
C VAL A 536 -36.65 5.95 -0.61
N ASN A 537 -37.93 5.87 -0.25
CA ASN A 537 -38.36 5.95 1.16
C ASN A 537 -37.89 4.74 1.99
N LEU A 538 -37.81 3.55 1.40
CA LEU A 538 -37.27 2.33 1.99
C LEU A 538 -35.74 2.41 2.04
N SER A 539 -35.08 3.11 1.13
CA SER A 539 -33.66 3.43 1.21
C SER A 539 -33.40 4.37 2.39
N ASP A 540 -34.26 5.37 2.62
CA ASP A 540 -34.20 6.21 3.82
C ASP A 540 -34.53 5.42 5.10
N PHE A 541 -35.37 4.38 5.01
CA PHE A 541 -35.68 3.44 6.11
C PHE A 541 -34.65 2.32 6.32
N LEU A 542 -33.96 1.85 5.27
CA LEU A 542 -32.88 0.85 5.33
C LEU A 542 -31.53 1.51 5.62
N GLN A 543 -31.39 2.81 5.34
CA GLN A 543 -30.37 3.68 5.94
C GLN A 543 -30.58 3.87 7.44
N ASN A 544 -31.70 3.41 8.01
CA ASN A 544 -31.89 3.29 9.45
C ASN A 544 -31.12 2.08 9.97
N GLN A 545 -29.79 2.20 9.92
CA GLN A 545 -28.73 1.99 10.90
C GLN A 545 -28.98 1.11 12.15
N ALA A 546 -30.19 0.71 12.52
CA ALA A 546 -30.54 0.18 13.83
C ALA A 546 -29.86 -1.17 14.18
N GLU A 547 -29.75 -2.12 13.24
CA GLU A 547 -29.11 -3.41 13.53
C GLU A 547 -27.58 -3.34 13.47
N HIS A 548 -27.05 -2.54 12.55
CA HIS A 548 -25.61 -2.28 12.45
C HIS A 548 -25.11 -1.42 13.63
N ASP A 549 -25.88 -0.40 14.03
CA ASP A 549 -25.62 0.42 15.21
C ASP A 549 -25.84 -0.36 16.48
N ALA A 550 -26.83 -1.25 16.56
CA ALA A 550 -26.98 -2.12 17.73
C ALA A 550 -25.75 -3.02 17.92
N LEU A 551 -25.20 -3.58 16.83
CA LEU A 551 -24.00 -4.41 16.89
C LEU A 551 -22.74 -3.57 17.19
N GLN A 552 -22.62 -2.39 16.56
CA GLN A 552 -21.50 -1.46 16.77
C GLN A 552 -21.51 -0.85 18.18
N ASN A 553 -22.69 -0.49 18.70
CA ASN A 553 -22.86 -0.01 20.07
C ASN A 553 -22.51 -1.11 21.07
N LYS A 554 -22.84 -2.38 20.79
CA LYS A 554 -22.46 -3.51 21.64
C LYS A 554 -20.95 -3.76 21.64
N ILE A 555 -20.28 -3.58 20.50
CA ILE A 555 -18.81 -3.60 20.40
C ILE A 555 -18.21 -2.45 21.24
N ASN A 556 -18.77 -1.24 21.12
CA ASN A 556 -18.30 -0.06 21.85
C ASN A 556 -18.52 -0.17 23.37
N GLU A 557 -19.66 -0.71 23.82
CA GLU A 557 -19.96 -1.01 25.24
C GLU A 557 -18.96 -2.02 25.83
N LEU A 558 -18.61 -3.07 25.07
CA LEU A 558 -17.61 -4.05 25.47
C LEU A 558 -16.22 -3.40 25.59
N LEU A 559 -15.83 -2.56 24.63
CA LEU A 559 -14.55 -1.82 24.67
C LEU A 559 -14.49 -0.84 25.84
N GLN A 560 -15.57 -0.13 26.14
CA GLN A 560 -15.64 0.78 27.29
C GLN A 560 -15.56 0.02 28.62
N SER A 561 -16.24 -1.12 28.75
CA SER A 561 -16.15 -1.96 29.95
C SER A 561 -14.73 -2.48 30.21
N ILE A 562 -13.97 -2.78 29.14
CA ILE A 562 -12.56 -3.16 29.21
C ILE A 562 -11.71 -1.98 29.71
N TYR A 563 -11.93 -0.80 29.12
CA TYR A 563 -11.21 0.42 29.50
C TYR A 563 -11.43 0.74 30.99
N ASP A 564 -12.68 0.77 31.44
CA ASP A 564 -13.03 1.10 32.83
C ASP A 564 -12.45 0.08 33.84
N LYS A 565 -12.43 -1.22 33.48
CA LYS A 565 -11.81 -2.27 34.30
C LYS A 565 -10.27 -2.20 34.32
N SER A 566 -9.65 -1.75 33.23
CA SER A 566 -8.19 -1.56 33.15
C SER A 566 -7.69 -0.32 33.89
N VAL A 567 -8.55 0.69 34.04
CA VAL A 567 -8.26 1.93 34.77
C VAL A 567 -8.42 1.74 36.29
N ALA A 568 -9.30 0.83 36.72
CA ALA A 568 -9.54 0.53 38.13
C ALA A 568 -8.41 -0.27 38.83
N ASP A 569 -7.43 -0.82 38.09
CA ASP A 569 -6.34 -1.64 38.66
C ASP A 569 -4.98 -1.24 38.02
N PRO A 570 -4.25 -0.25 38.59
CA PRO A 570 -3.12 0.37 37.91
C PRO A 570 -1.89 -0.55 37.88
N CYS A 571 -1.60 -1.10 36.70
CA CYS A 571 -0.34 -1.78 36.42
C CYS A 571 0.76 -0.74 36.09
N PHE A 572 1.83 -0.69 36.89
CA PHE A 572 3.05 0.08 36.59
C PHE A 572 3.96 -0.64 35.58
N ARG A 573 4.83 0.08 34.86
CA ARG A 573 5.73 -0.47 33.82
C ARG A 573 7.20 -0.13 34.13
N ILE A 574 8.10 -1.10 33.97
CA ILE A 574 9.56 -0.92 34.04
C ILE A 574 10.14 -1.17 32.65
N THR A 575 11.13 -0.36 32.26
CA THR A 575 11.96 -0.60 31.07
C THR A 575 13.42 -0.60 31.51
N THR A 576 14.18 -1.63 31.14
CA THR A 576 15.64 -1.67 31.34
C THR A 576 16.33 -1.60 29.98
N GLU A 577 17.22 -0.64 29.79
CA GLU A 577 18.15 -0.63 28.66
C GLU A 577 19.46 -1.28 29.09
N TRP A 578 19.89 -2.31 28.37
CA TRP A 578 21.15 -3.01 28.61
C TRP A 578 22.29 -2.30 27.88
N ASN A 579 23.10 -1.54 28.62
CA ASN A 579 24.46 -1.17 28.25
C ASN A 579 25.39 -1.44 29.45
N GLU A 580 26.71 -1.23 29.33
CA GLU A 580 27.71 -1.48 30.39
C GLU A 580 27.45 -0.72 31.72
N ARG A 581 26.34 0.02 31.83
CA ARG A 581 25.80 0.62 33.03
C ARG A 581 24.35 0.15 33.19
N ILE A 582 24.02 -0.55 34.28
CA ILE A 582 22.62 -0.84 34.61
C ILE A 582 21.94 0.50 34.90
N LYS A 583 21.02 0.92 34.02
CA LYS A 583 20.14 2.09 34.17
C LYS A 583 18.68 1.63 34.38
N PRO A 584 18.31 1.20 35.58
CA PRO A 584 16.91 1.19 36.02
C PRO A 584 16.16 2.48 35.66
N TYR A 585 14.85 2.39 35.47
CA TYR A 585 13.98 3.57 35.58
C TYR A 585 12.82 3.23 36.51
N ILE A 586 12.58 4.07 37.52
CA ILE A 586 11.41 3.97 38.40
C ILE A 586 10.43 5.06 37.96
N TRP A 587 9.25 4.65 37.50
CA TRP A 587 8.21 5.55 37.03
C TRP A 587 7.17 5.72 38.15
N PHE A 588 7.04 6.93 38.68
CA PHE A 588 5.91 7.30 39.53
C PHE A 588 4.85 7.95 38.64
N LYS A 589 3.62 7.43 38.67
CA LYS A 589 2.49 7.99 37.94
C LYS A 589 1.34 8.18 38.92
N GLY A 590 0.76 9.38 38.92
CA GLY A 590 -0.45 9.69 39.69
C GLY A 590 -0.23 10.68 40.84
N PRO A 591 -1.25 11.48 41.17
CA PRO A 591 -1.17 12.51 42.22
C PRO A 591 -0.97 11.93 43.63
N GLU A 592 -1.24 10.64 43.84
CA GLU A 592 -1.08 9.95 45.12
C GLU A 592 0.37 9.88 45.62
N TRP A 593 1.36 10.07 44.73
CA TRP A 593 2.77 10.15 45.07
C TRP A 593 3.22 11.59 45.39
N SER A 594 2.43 12.58 45.00
CA SER A 594 2.77 14.00 45.14
C SER A 594 2.76 14.40 46.61
N GLY A 595 3.87 14.97 47.08
CA GLY A 595 4.01 15.41 48.48
C GLY A 595 4.40 14.31 49.48
N LEU A 596 4.49 13.04 49.08
CA LEU A 596 4.96 11.96 49.95
C LEU A 596 6.49 11.98 50.10
N ARG A 597 6.99 11.70 51.30
CA ARG A 597 8.42 11.48 51.53
C ARG A 597 8.77 10.05 51.17
N VAL A 598 9.36 9.85 49.99
CA VAL A 598 9.78 8.55 49.49
C VAL A 598 11.27 8.36 49.78
N LYS A 599 11.63 7.23 50.39
CA LYS A 599 13.02 6.81 50.59
C LYS A 599 13.31 5.62 49.68
N ILE A 600 14.32 5.76 48.83
CA ILE A 600 14.77 4.68 47.94
C ILE A 600 16.11 4.18 48.46
N LYS A 601 16.15 2.92 48.88
CA LYS A 601 17.36 2.28 49.40
C LYS A 601 17.72 1.07 48.52
N PRO A 602 18.79 1.12 47.72
CA PRO A 602 19.31 -0.07 47.08
C PRO A 602 19.90 -1.00 48.15
N VAL A 603 19.60 -2.28 48.05
CA VAL A 603 20.08 -3.35 48.93
C VAL A 603 20.68 -4.43 48.06
N ILE A 604 21.98 -4.68 48.21
CA ILE A 604 22.66 -5.75 47.50
C ILE A 604 22.61 -7.01 48.35
N TYR A 605 22.18 -8.10 47.73
CA TYR A 605 22.18 -9.43 48.29
C TYR A 605 23.25 -10.25 47.59
N CYS A 606 24.18 -10.81 48.36
CA CYS A 606 25.22 -11.69 47.84
C CYS A 606 24.83 -13.13 48.10
N TYR A 607 24.89 -13.97 47.07
CA TYR A 607 24.58 -15.39 47.17
C TYR A 607 25.74 -16.12 47.83
N ASP A 608 25.54 -16.69 49.01
CA ASP A 608 26.52 -17.53 49.71
C ASP A 608 26.40 -18.98 49.20
N GLU A 609 27.36 -19.44 48.39
CA GLU A 609 27.31 -20.79 47.83
C GLU A 609 27.40 -21.91 48.88
N LYS A 610 28.00 -21.66 50.06
CA LYS A 610 28.11 -22.67 51.11
C LYS A 610 26.77 -22.90 51.76
N THR A 611 26.00 -21.83 51.99
CA THR A 611 24.68 -21.93 52.62
C THR A 611 23.52 -21.96 51.64
N LYS A 612 23.78 -21.72 50.35
CA LYS A 612 22.78 -21.59 49.26
C LYS A 612 21.72 -20.53 49.57
N LYS A 613 22.11 -19.46 50.29
CA LYS A 613 21.22 -18.37 50.74
C LYS A 613 21.78 -17.02 50.34
N TYR A 614 20.90 -16.06 50.08
CA TYR A 614 21.27 -14.66 49.91
C TYR A 614 21.44 -13.98 51.27
N ARG A 615 22.50 -13.19 51.44
CA ARG A 615 22.72 -12.33 52.61
C ARG A 615 22.88 -10.89 52.17
N VAL A 616 22.37 -9.96 52.98
CA VAL A 616 22.53 -8.52 52.73
C VAL A 616 24.01 -8.18 52.85
N CYS A 617 24.54 -7.46 51.85
CA CYS A 617 25.89 -6.93 51.89
C CYS A 617 25.86 -5.63 52.71
N GLU A 618 26.21 -5.72 54.00
CA GLU A 618 26.14 -4.62 54.97
C GLU A 618 27.06 -3.44 54.63
N ASP A 619 28.01 -3.61 53.70
CA ASP A 619 29.12 -2.69 53.46
C ASP A 619 29.29 -2.35 51.96
N SER A 620 28.18 -2.06 51.27
CA SER A 620 28.13 -2.00 49.80
C SER A 620 28.51 -0.65 49.16
N GLY A 621 28.76 0.40 49.95
CA GLY A 621 29.27 1.69 49.46
C GLY A 621 28.52 2.32 48.26
N ILE A 622 27.22 2.01 48.11
CA ILE A 622 26.42 2.40 46.94
C ILE A 622 26.12 3.90 47.01
N GLN A 623 26.45 4.64 45.94
CA GLN A 623 26.10 6.04 45.80
C GLN A 623 24.89 6.19 44.88
N ILE A 624 23.85 6.87 45.37
CA ILE A 624 22.72 7.32 44.56
C ILE A 624 23.10 8.70 43.98
N VAL A 625 22.97 8.88 42.68
CA VAL A 625 23.29 10.16 42.01
C VAL A 625 22.05 10.61 41.28
N ASP A 626 21.54 11.81 41.57
CA ASP A 626 20.41 12.36 40.82
C ASP A 626 20.80 12.77 39.39
N GLU A 627 19.80 13.11 38.58
CA GLU A 627 19.95 13.63 37.22
C GLU A 627 20.80 14.92 37.13
N PHE A 628 21.10 15.56 38.26
CA PHE A 628 21.90 16.78 38.37
C PHE A 628 23.34 16.53 38.86
N GLY A 629 23.73 15.27 39.09
CA GLY A 629 25.09 14.91 39.47
C GLY A 629 25.47 15.29 40.90
N SER A 630 24.49 15.50 41.80
CA SER A 630 24.77 15.84 43.19
C SER A 630 25.01 14.57 44.02
N ASN A 631 26.19 14.49 44.68
CA ASN A 631 26.58 13.38 45.57
C ASN A 631 25.98 13.55 46.98
N ASN A 632 24.68 13.78 47.08
CA ASN A 632 24.00 13.78 48.37
C ASN A 632 23.42 12.39 48.62
N GLU A 633 23.54 11.90 49.86
CA GLU A 633 22.75 10.77 50.36
C GLU A 633 21.27 11.10 50.16
N LEU A 634 20.68 10.67 49.04
CA LEU A 634 19.26 10.80 48.77
C LEU A 634 18.51 9.73 49.56
N ASP A 635 18.53 9.91 50.87
CA ASP A 635 17.87 9.03 51.81
C ASP A 635 16.36 9.33 51.88
N THR A 636 15.89 10.47 51.37
CA THR A 636 14.46 10.82 51.32
C THR A 636 14.22 11.95 50.30
N PHE A 637 13.20 11.83 49.45
CA PHE A 637 12.76 12.90 48.54
C PHE A 637 11.24 13.07 48.54
N VAL A 638 10.75 14.18 47.98
CA VAL A 638 9.32 14.49 47.87
C VAL A 638 8.97 14.71 46.39
N PRO A 639 8.26 13.78 45.71
CA PRO A 639 7.82 13.99 44.35
C PRO A 639 6.87 15.19 44.30
N LYS A 640 7.08 16.10 43.35
CA LYS A 640 6.08 17.10 42.95
C LYS A 640 5.63 16.74 41.56
N LEU A 641 4.53 15.98 41.46
CA LEU A 641 3.96 15.54 40.20
C LEU A 641 2.63 16.25 39.97
N GLY A 642 2.48 16.88 38.80
CA GLY A 642 1.19 17.25 38.22
C GLY A 642 0.49 16.05 37.54
N ASP A 643 -0.77 16.22 37.15
CA ASP A 643 -1.53 15.18 36.46
C ASP A 643 -0.83 14.76 35.15
N GLY A 644 -0.36 13.52 35.10
CA GLY A 644 0.30 12.93 33.94
C GLY A 644 1.81 13.18 33.85
N GLU A 645 2.42 13.85 34.82
CA GLU A 645 3.87 14.00 34.87
C GLU A 645 4.55 12.68 35.28
N ILE A 646 5.75 12.50 34.75
CA ILE A 646 6.59 11.33 34.98
C ILE A 646 7.91 11.81 35.57
N TRP A 647 8.37 11.15 36.64
CA TRP A 647 9.68 11.39 37.22
C TRP A 647 10.65 10.24 36.96
N LYS A 648 11.94 10.56 36.81
CA LYS A 648 13.02 9.63 36.47
C LYS A 648 14.11 9.67 37.55
N VAL A 649 14.52 8.49 38.03
CA VAL A 649 15.64 8.35 38.98
C VAL A 649 16.70 7.44 38.37
N ASP A 650 17.91 7.97 38.20
CA ASP A 650 19.08 7.21 37.77
C ASP A 650 19.86 6.71 39.01
N TYR A 651 20.46 5.52 38.97
CA TYR A 651 21.45 5.11 39.98
C TYR A 651 22.72 4.57 39.33
N LYS A 652 23.85 4.65 40.06
CA LYS A 652 25.14 4.14 39.61
C LYS A 652 25.71 3.20 40.68
N ILE A 653 25.89 1.93 40.32
CA ILE A 653 26.55 0.95 41.18
C ILE A 653 28.04 0.96 40.82
N ASP A 654 28.91 1.23 41.79
CA ASP A 654 30.35 1.09 41.60
C ASP A 654 30.72 -0.40 41.59
N ALA A 655 31.14 -0.90 40.43
CA ALA A 655 31.54 -2.29 40.23
C ALA A 655 32.77 -2.71 41.06
N SER A 656 33.55 -1.75 41.60
CA SER A 656 34.64 -2.07 42.53
C SER A 656 34.17 -2.55 43.90
N GLN A 657 32.91 -2.28 44.27
CA GLN A 657 32.30 -2.77 45.52
C GLN A 657 31.80 -4.21 45.36
N THR A 658 31.40 -4.62 44.16
CA THR A 658 30.84 -5.96 43.89
C THR A 658 31.91 -7.06 43.94
N THR A 659 33.19 -6.72 43.73
CA THR A 659 34.31 -7.67 43.85
C THR A 659 34.51 -8.22 45.26
N LYS A 660 33.98 -7.56 46.31
CA LYS A 660 34.03 -8.08 47.69
C LYS A 660 33.11 -9.28 47.91
N CYS A 661 32.06 -9.44 47.11
CA CYS A 661 31.09 -10.52 47.29
C CYS A 661 31.53 -11.87 46.68
N GLY A 662 32.55 -11.88 45.81
CA GLY A 662 33.16 -13.10 45.25
C GLY A 662 32.20 -14.07 44.54
N GLN A 663 30.92 -13.74 44.41
CA GLN A 663 29.79 -14.61 44.02
C GLN A 663 28.67 -13.76 43.39
N LYS A 664 27.65 -14.44 42.82
CA LYS A 664 26.49 -13.81 42.16
C LYS A 664 25.77 -12.84 43.11
N CYS A 665 25.55 -11.61 42.66
CA CYS A 665 24.86 -10.59 43.42
C CYS A 665 23.48 -10.29 42.82
N MET A 666 22.51 -10.01 43.69
CA MET A 666 21.19 -9.51 43.32
C MET A 666 21.01 -8.12 43.92
N VAL A 667 20.51 -7.18 43.12
CA VAL A 667 20.19 -5.83 43.59
C VAL A 667 18.68 -5.71 43.75
N LEU A 668 18.24 -5.43 44.97
CA LEU A 668 16.86 -5.06 45.28
C LEU A 668 16.81 -3.57 45.62
N ILE A 669 15.70 -2.92 45.33
CA ILE A 669 15.43 -1.53 45.72
C ILE A 669 14.27 -1.56 46.70
N GLN A 670 14.52 -1.08 47.92
CA GLN A 670 13.48 -0.84 48.89
C GLN A 670 12.96 0.59 48.71
N ILE A 671 11.65 0.74 48.51
CA ILE A 671 10.97 2.03 48.44
C ILE A 671 10.09 2.14 49.69
N THR A 672 10.40 3.07 50.59
CA THR A 672 9.61 3.29 51.81
C THR A 672 8.90 4.65 51.76
N GLY A 673 7.74 4.75 52.40
CA GLY A 673 6.93 5.98 52.42
C GLY A 673 5.99 6.19 51.23
N GLY A 674 5.75 5.15 50.42
CA GLY A 674 4.72 5.16 49.37
C GLY A 674 3.29 4.98 49.93
N PRO A 675 2.25 5.21 49.12
CA PRO A 675 0.85 5.13 49.54
C PRO A 675 0.43 3.73 50.02
N ASN A 676 1.18 2.70 49.62
CA ASN A 676 0.91 1.30 49.95
C ASN A 676 1.92 0.68 50.95
N GLY A 677 2.70 1.50 51.67
CA GLY A 677 3.73 1.04 52.61
C GLY A 677 5.08 0.74 51.96
N ASP A 678 5.90 -0.05 52.64
CA ASP A 678 7.23 -0.44 52.17
C ASP A 678 7.14 -1.45 51.02
N MET A 679 7.82 -1.15 49.92
CA MET A 679 7.84 -1.98 48.72
C MET A 679 9.28 -2.43 48.41
N TRP A 680 9.43 -3.65 47.90
CA TRP A 680 10.70 -4.19 47.43
C TRP A 680 10.62 -4.49 45.94
N MET A 681 11.64 -4.08 45.19
CA MET A 681 11.65 -4.21 43.73
C MET A 681 12.97 -4.81 43.24
N TRP A 682 12.88 -5.80 42.35
CA TRP A 682 14.06 -6.41 41.73
C TRP A 682 14.62 -5.51 40.63
N ALA A 683 15.92 -5.21 40.74
CA ALA A 683 16.59 -4.25 39.87
C ALA A 683 17.57 -4.91 38.90
N GLY A 684 17.98 -6.15 39.19
CA GLY A 684 18.83 -6.96 38.34
C GLY A 684 19.71 -7.93 39.11
N SER A 685 20.41 -8.78 38.35
CA SER A 685 21.49 -9.63 38.84
C SER A 685 22.82 -9.14 38.26
N LEU A 686 23.84 -9.04 39.10
CA LEU A 686 25.21 -8.74 38.70
C LEU A 686 26.00 -10.05 38.59
N PRO A 687 26.74 -10.26 37.47
CA PRO A 687 27.50 -11.48 37.23
C PRO A 687 28.61 -11.73 38.26
#